data_AF-A0A085WRU7-F1
#
_entry.id   AF-A0A085WRU7-F1
#
_cell.length_a   1.000
_cell.length_b   1.000
_cell.length_c   1.000
_cell.angle_alpha   90.00
_cell.angle_beta   90.00
_cell.angle_gamma   90.00
#
_symmetry.space_group_name_H-M   'P 1'
#
loop_
_entity.id
_entity.type
_entity.pdbx_description
1 polymer ?
#
loop_
_entity_poly.entity_id
_entity_poly.type
_entity_poly.pdbx_seq_one_letter_code
_entity_poly.pdbx_strand_id
1 'polypeptide(L)'
;MGMLLTGLAAAHGAPAPAGFTLFESGQVRPLALSPNGRLLFAVNTPDNRLEIYKVENTGLVHRSSVPVGLEPVAVAARSDTEVWVVNHLSDSVSVVRFDLDGEDGAVARTLLVGDEPRDIVFAGPLKRRAFITAAHRGQNAPFDPQLTTPGVGRADVWVFDADNLGNTLGGTPLTIVNLFSDTPRALAVTADGSRVYAAAFHSGNRTTVLHESIVPNGGEAVGGVPGPNVNVQGAPGPEVSVIVKYNGQDWVDVLGRPWTSKVRFSLPDKDVFAISAFSNPPAPVPNPSGFFTGVGTILFNMAVNPVNGKVYVSNTEGRNDLRFEGPGTFAGSSLRGHLHESRITVLNPSNATVTPRHLNKHINYSTCCAPIPNPENEKSLAQPLGMAVSSDGSTLYVAAFGSSKIGVYATAALEANTFVPSTTNQITVSGGGPTGMVLDESRQRLYVLTRFDNAISVINTVTRLEISHLPMYNPEPSSVVEGRRFLYDAKNSSSHGDSSCASCHIFGDFDSLTWDLGNPDALVKTNPSPIVPVLPEFGNDPTFGQDTRFHPLKGPLATQSLRGMANHGPMHWRGDRNGGDTAPSAQPDSGAFNEEAAFKQFNPAFKDLLGRSAQLSPAELQKFTDFALQIMYPPNPIRNLDNSLTPNQQAGKDFFMNVTSFFHGSCAACHTLDPNANASKGRFKGFFGTDGRSSWDAEPLFPKVPHLRNMYQKVGMFGAGFGFGSVGEDPFLGDQVRGIGYNSDGAIPTLFLFNSGFDFDPIFNQPGIPLTPEGTQAKKDMEQFMFAFDNNLAPIVGQQVTLTATNAFVVGPRILLLKQRAEAGECELVAKGRILGLEVGFLYLGGGLFASDRQAQPHVADMSLRTSVAESIGALTFTCVPPGSGVRMGIDRDLDGALDGDEWAAGTDPANPSSKP
;
A
#
# COMPACT_ATOMS: atom_id res chain seq x y z
N MET A 1 28.60 4.72 55.28
CA MET A 1 27.30 4.03 55.28
C MET A 1 26.30 4.99 54.65
N GLY A 2 26.23 5.04 53.33
CA GLY A 2 25.47 6.03 52.57
C GLY A 2 24.45 5.33 51.69
N MET A 3 23.17 5.70 51.84
CA MET A 3 22.05 5.27 51.02
C MET A 3 22.24 5.75 49.57
N LEU A 4 22.09 4.83 48.61
CA LEU A 4 21.86 5.16 47.20
C LEU A 4 20.41 4.81 46.87
N LEU A 5 19.61 5.83 46.53
CA LEU A 5 18.32 5.68 45.87
C LEU A 5 18.56 5.31 44.40
N THR A 6 18.05 4.16 43.98
CA THR A 6 17.89 3.78 42.58
C THR A 6 16.54 4.26 42.07
N GLY A 7 16.54 5.27 41.19
CA GLY A 7 15.37 5.68 40.44
C GLY A 7 15.13 4.77 39.24
N LEU A 8 13.93 4.19 39.14
CA LEU A 8 13.44 3.56 37.92
C LEU A 8 13.13 4.64 36.88
N ALA A 9 13.88 4.66 35.77
CA ALA A 9 13.51 5.41 34.59
C ALA A 9 12.53 4.57 33.76
N ALA A 10 11.27 4.97 33.72
CA ALA A 10 10.31 4.49 32.75
C ALA A 10 10.75 4.98 31.35
N ALA A 11 11.12 4.05 30.48
CA ALA A 11 11.39 4.33 29.07
C ALA A 11 10.09 4.80 28.42
N HIS A 12 9.94 6.11 28.27
CA HIS A 12 8.94 6.69 27.39
C HIS A 12 9.44 6.50 25.96
N GLY A 13 8.63 5.93 25.08
CA GLY A 13 8.94 5.82 23.66
C GLY A 13 9.39 7.18 23.11
N ALA A 14 10.50 7.19 22.37
CA ALA A 14 11.00 8.43 21.77
C ALA A 14 9.91 9.01 20.85
N PRO A 15 9.50 10.27 21.02
CA PRO A 15 8.61 10.91 20.05
C PRO A 15 9.31 10.92 18.68
N ALA A 16 8.56 10.59 17.62
CA ALA A 16 9.06 10.77 16.26
C ALA A 16 9.56 12.22 16.09
N PRO A 17 10.68 12.46 15.37
CA PRO A 17 11.14 13.80 15.02
C PRO A 17 9.98 14.63 14.46
N ALA A 18 9.90 15.89 14.87
CA ALA A 18 8.93 16.83 14.34
C ALA A 18 9.13 16.93 12.81
N GLY A 19 8.08 16.60 12.03
CA GLY A 19 7.98 16.97 10.61
C GLY A 19 8.14 15.90 9.53
N PHE A 20 8.17 14.61 9.88
CA PHE A 20 8.12 13.51 8.89
C PHE A 20 6.89 12.61 9.06
N THR A 21 6.17 12.34 7.97
CA THR A 21 5.00 11.45 7.95
C THR A 21 5.29 10.24 7.07
N LEU A 22 5.21 9.03 7.63
CA LEU A 22 5.53 7.79 6.94
C LEU A 22 4.29 7.17 6.27
N PHE A 23 4.26 7.13 4.94
CA PHE A 23 3.23 6.41 4.17
C PHE A 23 3.67 5.02 3.70
N GLU A 24 4.99 4.80 3.67
CA GLU A 24 5.63 3.54 3.25
C GLU A 24 5.19 3.14 1.81
N SER A 25 5.16 4.07 0.87
CA SER A 25 4.77 3.80 -0.51
C SER A 25 5.76 2.87 -1.22
N GLY A 26 5.25 1.86 -1.92
CA GLY A 26 6.07 0.89 -2.65
C GLY A 26 6.51 1.40 -4.02
N GLN A 27 7.82 1.59 -4.21
CA GLN A 27 8.43 1.98 -5.49
C GLN A 27 8.20 0.94 -6.61
N VAL A 28 8.11 1.42 -7.86
CA VAL A 28 7.95 0.54 -9.05
C VAL A 28 9.14 0.67 -9.99
N ARG A 29 9.46 1.89 -10.43
CA ARG A 29 10.55 2.17 -11.37
C ARG A 29 11.36 3.38 -10.89
N PRO A 30 12.09 3.24 -9.77
CA PRO A 30 12.67 4.39 -9.09
C PRO A 30 13.90 4.99 -9.78
N LEU A 31 14.41 4.38 -10.86
CA LEU A 31 15.59 4.82 -11.59
C LEU A 31 15.30 4.90 -13.10
N ALA A 32 15.90 5.89 -13.76
CA ALA A 32 15.94 5.99 -15.22
C ALA A 32 17.29 6.56 -15.70
N LEU A 33 17.77 6.10 -16.85
CA LEU A 33 18.89 6.74 -17.55
C LEU A 33 18.34 7.68 -18.63
N SER A 34 19.03 8.80 -18.88
CA SER A 34 18.80 9.59 -20.08
C SER A 34 19.04 8.73 -21.34
N PRO A 35 18.35 9.01 -22.46
CA PRO A 35 18.57 8.28 -23.71
C PRO A 35 20.04 8.21 -24.16
N ASN A 36 20.82 9.26 -23.93
CA ASN A 36 22.26 9.28 -24.22
C ASN A 36 23.15 8.63 -23.15
N GLY A 37 22.59 8.16 -22.03
CA GLY A 37 23.30 7.51 -20.93
C GLY A 37 24.29 8.41 -20.17
N ARG A 38 24.14 9.74 -20.26
CA ARG A 38 24.97 10.73 -19.53
C ARG A 38 24.41 11.07 -18.16
N LEU A 39 23.10 10.93 -17.95
CA LEU A 39 22.44 11.24 -16.69
C LEU A 39 21.70 10.02 -16.15
N LEU A 40 21.71 9.88 -14.83
CA LEU A 40 20.91 8.94 -14.05
C LEU A 40 19.96 9.75 -13.18
N PHE A 41 18.69 9.37 -13.19
CA PHE A 41 17.62 9.97 -12.41
C PHE A 41 17.16 8.99 -11.34
N ALA A 42 16.99 9.47 -10.11
CA ALA A 42 16.49 8.69 -8.99
C ALA A 42 15.35 9.40 -8.27
N VAL A 43 14.28 8.66 -7.96
CA VAL A 43 13.23 9.18 -7.07
C VAL A 43 13.67 9.00 -5.62
N ASN A 44 13.84 10.11 -4.91
CA ASN A 44 14.06 10.13 -3.48
C ASN A 44 12.69 10.20 -2.80
N THR A 45 12.05 9.04 -2.63
CA THR A 45 10.69 8.90 -2.09
C THR A 45 10.49 9.62 -0.75
N PRO A 46 11.33 9.42 0.29
CA PRO A 46 11.10 10.09 1.57
C PRO A 46 11.29 11.62 1.51
N ASP A 47 12.12 12.11 0.59
CA ASP A 47 12.37 13.55 0.45
C ASP A 47 11.45 14.25 -0.55
N ASN A 48 10.66 13.50 -1.33
CA ASN A 48 9.75 14.04 -2.37
C ASN A 48 10.50 14.81 -3.46
N ARG A 49 11.67 14.27 -3.85
CA ARG A 49 12.55 14.88 -4.84
C ARG A 49 12.96 13.91 -5.94
N LEU A 50 13.31 14.49 -7.08
CA LEU A 50 14.06 13.83 -8.15
C LEU A 50 15.53 14.21 -8.00
N GLU A 51 16.40 13.23 -7.79
CA GLU A 51 17.84 13.39 -7.77
C GLU A 51 18.42 13.15 -9.16
N ILE A 52 19.31 14.05 -9.62
CA ILE A 52 19.94 13.98 -10.93
C ILE A 52 21.44 13.79 -10.75
N TYR A 53 21.98 12.74 -11.37
CA TYR A 53 23.40 12.39 -11.34
C TYR A 53 23.97 12.38 -12.74
N LYS A 54 25.17 12.92 -12.89
CA LYS A 54 26.02 12.66 -14.06
C LYS A 54 26.67 11.29 -13.94
N VAL A 55 26.62 10.54 -15.04
CA VAL A 55 27.22 9.21 -15.17
C VAL A 55 28.63 9.34 -15.74
N GLU A 56 29.63 8.94 -14.96
CA GLU A 56 31.04 8.91 -15.34
C GLU A 56 31.59 7.49 -15.24
N ASN A 57 32.76 7.23 -15.86
CA ASN A 57 33.37 5.89 -15.80
C ASN A 57 33.78 5.49 -14.38
N THR A 58 34.08 6.48 -13.55
CA THR A 58 34.50 6.36 -12.15
C THR A 58 33.33 6.25 -11.17
N GLY A 59 32.11 6.57 -11.58
CA GLY A 59 30.92 6.53 -10.71
C GLY A 59 29.85 7.55 -11.08
N LEU A 60 29.02 7.89 -10.10
CA LEU A 60 27.96 8.89 -10.22
C LEU A 60 28.38 10.18 -9.51
N VAL A 61 28.08 11.32 -10.12
CA VAL A 61 28.31 12.66 -9.55
C VAL A 61 26.96 13.36 -9.45
N HIS A 62 26.51 13.70 -8.24
CA HIS A 62 25.27 14.44 -8.04
C HIS A 62 25.34 15.82 -8.71
N ARG A 63 24.24 16.25 -9.34
CA ARG A 63 24.15 17.50 -10.12
C ARG A 63 23.10 18.44 -9.56
N SER A 64 21.90 17.93 -9.32
CA SER A 64 20.79 18.73 -8.82
C SER A 64 19.72 17.85 -8.17
N SER A 65 18.85 18.49 -7.40
CA SER A 65 17.75 17.86 -6.66
C SER A 65 16.47 18.68 -6.83
N VAL A 66 15.47 18.15 -7.54
CA VAL A 66 14.26 18.90 -7.92
C VAL A 66 13.08 18.47 -7.04
N PRO A 67 12.42 19.40 -6.31
CA PRO A 67 11.16 19.11 -5.61
C PRO A 67 10.08 18.66 -6.59
N VAL A 68 9.46 17.52 -6.33
CA VAL A 68 8.33 16.96 -7.08
C VAL A 68 7.12 16.77 -6.15
N GLY A 69 6.15 15.94 -6.54
CA GLY A 69 5.04 15.61 -5.66
C GLY A 69 5.40 14.60 -4.58
N LEU A 70 4.44 14.36 -3.69
CA LEU A 70 4.62 13.50 -2.54
C LEU A 70 4.71 12.02 -2.93
N GLU A 71 5.60 11.30 -2.24
CA GLU A 71 5.87 9.87 -2.43
C GLU A 71 6.16 9.52 -3.92
N PRO A 72 7.22 10.06 -4.54
CA PRO A 72 7.57 9.70 -5.91
C PRO A 72 8.04 8.24 -5.97
N VAL A 73 7.46 7.45 -6.88
CA VAL A 73 7.65 5.97 -6.94
C VAL A 73 8.16 5.46 -8.29
N ALA A 74 8.06 6.28 -9.34
CA ALA A 74 8.55 5.95 -10.66
C ALA A 74 9.04 7.17 -11.43
N VAL A 75 10.04 6.98 -12.29
CA VAL A 75 10.56 8.00 -13.20
C VAL A 75 10.80 7.39 -14.59
N ALA A 76 10.50 8.15 -15.64
CA ALA A 76 10.86 7.82 -17.01
C ALA A 76 11.50 9.01 -17.72
N ALA A 77 12.67 8.78 -18.33
CA ALA A 77 13.31 9.77 -19.19
C ALA A 77 12.68 9.75 -20.58
N ARG A 78 12.18 10.91 -21.00
CA ARG A 78 11.59 11.10 -22.32
C ARG A 78 12.66 11.53 -23.33
N SER A 79 13.52 12.44 -22.92
CA SER A 79 14.63 12.97 -23.70
C SER A 79 15.86 13.16 -22.80
N ASP A 80 16.94 13.73 -23.36
CA ASP A 80 18.13 14.08 -22.59
C ASP A 80 17.94 15.32 -21.69
N THR A 81 16.77 15.96 -21.72
CA THR A 81 16.45 17.22 -20.98
C THR A 81 15.04 17.22 -20.36
N GLU A 82 14.30 16.12 -20.44
CA GLU A 82 12.94 16.00 -19.90
C GLU A 82 12.71 14.61 -19.29
N VAL A 83 12.26 14.59 -18.04
CA VAL A 83 11.83 13.37 -17.33
C VAL A 83 10.46 13.57 -16.70
N TRP A 84 9.72 12.48 -16.56
CA TRP A 84 8.39 12.48 -15.94
C TRP A 84 8.43 11.61 -14.68
N VAL A 85 7.96 12.16 -13.56
CA VAL A 85 8.01 11.53 -12.24
C VAL A 85 6.60 11.30 -11.74
N VAL A 86 6.28 10.06 -11.37
CA VAL A 86 4.98 9.66 -10.82
C VAL A 86 4.99 9.83 -9.31
N ASN A 87 4.09 10.66 -8.80
CA ASN A 87 3.95 11.01 -7.38
C ASN A 87 2.73 10.30 -6.81
N HIS A 88 2.96 9.23 -6.03
CA HIS A 88 1.94 8.29 -5.62
C HIS A 88 0.88 8.93 -4.71
N LEU A 89 1.29 9.73 -3.74
CA LEU A 89 0.36 10.35 -2.78
C LEU A 89 -0.27 11.63 -3.34
N SER A 90 0.40 12.28 -4.28
CA SER A 90 -0.07 13.54 -4.88
C SER A 90 -1.02 13.35 -6.07
N ASP A 91 -1.37 12.12 -6.44
CA ASP A 91 -2.21 11.79 -7.60
C ASP A 91 -1.80 12.53 -8.88
N SER A 92 -0.49 12.62 -9.11
CA SER A 92 0.05 13.49 -10.13
C SER A 92 1.32 12.97 -10.77
N VAL A 93 1.65 13.56 -11.92
CA VAL A 93 2.92 13.37 -12.61
C VAL A 93 3.62 14.72 -12.78
N SER A 94 4.85 14.82 -12.29
CA SER A 94 5.71 16.00 -12.48
C SER A 94 6.52 15.85 -13.76
N VAL A 95 6.36 16.78 -14.70
CA VAL A 95 7.21 16.91 -15.89
C VAL A 95 8.35 17.86 -15.53
N VAL A 96 9.55 17.32 -15.42
CA VAL A 96 10.75 18.05 -15.01
C VAL A 96 11.62 18.31 -16.23
N ARG A 97 12.07 19.56 -16.37
CA ARG A 97 13.03 19.99 -17.38
C ARG A 97 14.31 20.50 -16.73
N PHE A 98 15.43 20.25 -17.37
CA PHE A 98 16.78 20.55 -16.91
C PHE A 98 17.69 20.74 -18.13
N ASP A 99 18.90 21.24 -17.93
CA ASP A 99 19.87 21.41 -19.02
C ASP A 99 20.58 20.09 -19.41
N LEU A 100 21.51 20.13 -20.37
CA LEU A 100 22.20 18.93 -20.84
C LEU A 100 23.20 18.34 -19.84
N ASP A 101 23.60 19.10 -18.82
CA ASP A 101 24.51 18.65 -17.78
C ASP A 101 23.76 18.20 -16.51
N GLY A 102 22.42 18.27 -16.54
CA GLY A 102 21.55 17.87 -15.44
C GLY A 102 21.46 18.94 -14.34
N GLU A 103 21.86 20.16 -14.66
CA GLU A 103 21.78 21.33 -13.79
C GLU A 103 20.48 22.11 -14.11
N ASP A 104 20.13 23.06 -13.25
CA ASP A 104 18.98 23.94 -13.41
C ASP A 104 17.59 23.29 -13.58
N GLY A 105 17.40 22.13 -12.94
CA GLY A 105 16.13 21.39 -13.00
C GLY A 105 14.95 22.10 -12.33
N ALA A 106 13.78 22.07 -12.96
CA ALA A 106 12.50 22.53 -12.39
C ALA A 106 11.30 21.78 -12.96
N VAL A 107 10.22 21.69 -12.16
CA VAL A 107 8.92 21.18 -12.64
C VAL A 107 8.31 22.19 -13.60
N ALA A 108 8.23 21.83 -14.88
CA ALA A 108 7.63 22.66 -15.92
C ALA A 108 6.10 22.49 -15.99
N ARG A 109 5.61 21.33 -15.56
CA ARG A 109 4.18 20.99 -15.58
C ARG A 109 3.86 19.91 -14.55
N THR A 110 2.71 20.04 -13.91
CA THR A 110 2.09 18.96 -13.13
C THR A 110 0.85 18.48 -13.87
N LEU A 111 0.76 17.16 -14.12
CA LEU A 111 -0.44 16.49 -14.61
C LEU A 111 -1.16 15.86 -13.43
N LEU A 112 -2.50 15.81 -13.49
CA LEU A 112 -3.32 15.16 -12.46
C LEU A 112 -3.94 13.90 -13.07
N VAL A 113 -3.88 12.80 -12.33
CA VAL A 113 -4.37 11.48 -12.75
C VAL A 113 -5.22 10.86 -11.62
N GLY A 114 -5.74 9.65 -11.82
CA GLY A 114 -6.46 8.93 -10.77
C GLY A 114 -5.60 8.67 -9.52
N ASP A 115 -6.27 8.22 -8.47
CA ASP A 115 -5.69 7.89 -7.16
C ASP A 115 -4.52 6.89 -7.28
N GLU A 116 -3.49 7.09 -6.44
CA GLU A 116 -2.33 6.19 -6.31
C GLU A 116 -1.66 5.83 -7.65
N PRO A 117 -1.16 6.80 -8.46
CA PRO A 117 -0.43 6.45 -9.66
C PRO A 117 0.89 5.75 -9.29
N ARG A 118 1.36 4.83 -10.16
CA ARG A 118 2.42 3.87 -9.79
C ARG A 118 3.59 3.73 -10.76
N ASP A 119 3.34 3.55 -12.05
CA ASP A 119 4.38 3.41 -13.08
C ASP A 119 4.10 4.29 -14.29
N ILE A 120 5.14 4.56 -15.06
CA ILE A 120 5.10 5.33 -16.30
C ILE A 120 6.03 4.72 -17.35
N VAL A 121 5.53 4.64 -18.59
CA VAL A 121 6.35 4.27 -19.76
C VAL A 121 5.97 5.10 -20.99
N PHE A 122 6.95 5.28 -21.89
CA PHE A 122 6.74 5.92 -23.19
C PHE A 122 6.64 4.89 -24.32
N ALA A 123 5.58 4.97 -25.12
CA ALA A 123 5.32 4.06 -26.23
C ALA A 123 4.57 4.76 -27.38
N GLY A 124 4.09 4.00 -28.36
CA GLY A 124 3.39 4.54 -29.52
C GLY A 124 4.33 5.08 -30.60
N PRO A 125 3.77 5.72 -31.65
CA PRO A 125 4.56 6.33 -32.71
C PRO A 125 5.59 7.31 -32.14
N LEU A 126 6.87 7.12 -32.49
CA LEU A 126 8.00 7.90 -31.97
C LEU A 126 8.15 7.90 -30.45
N LYS A 127 7.53 6.94 -29.74
CA LYS A 127 7.48 6.87 -28.27
C LYS A 127 6.97 8.17 -27.61
N ARG A 128 6.07 8.89 -28.29
CA ARG A 128 5.54 10.19 -27.80
C ARG A 128 4.33 10.08 -26.88
N ARG A 129 3.85 8.87 -26.57
CA ARG A 129 2.69 8.65 -25.70
C ARG A 129 3.15 8.14 -24.34
N ALA A 130 2.81 8.87 -23.28
CA ALA A 130 3.05 8.45 -21.91
C ALA A 130 1.86 7.63 -21.42
N PHE A 131 2.13 6.44 -20.89
CA PHE A 131 1.15 5.56 -20.25
C PHE A 131 1.41 5.55 -18.76
N ILE A 132 0.40 5.83 -17.94
CA ILE A 132 0.51 5.95 -16.48
C ILE A 132 -0.58 5.08 -15.84
N THR A 133 -0.21 4.16 -14.96
CA THR A 133 -1.17 3.36 -14.19
C THR A 133 -1.71 4.16 -13.01
N ALA A 134 -3.01 4.10 -12.77
CA ALA A 134 -3.67 4.65 -11.59
C ALA A 134 -4.90 3.80 -11.21
N ALA A 135 -5.42 3.96 -10.00
CA ALA A 135 -6.69 3.35 -9.61
C ALA A 135 -7.87 4.00 -10.36
N HIS A 136 -8.93 3.23 -10.60
CA HIS A 136 -10.19 3.72 -11.17
C HIS A 136 -11.04 4.48 -10.12
N ARG A 137 -10.47 5.56 -9.57
CA ARG A 137 -11.05 6.46 -8.55
C ARG A 137 -10.13 7.68 -8.36
N GLY A 138 -10.45 8.55 -7.40
CA GLY A 138 -9.63 9.70 -7.01
C GLY A 138 -10.27 11.03 -7.36
N GLN A 139 -9.91 12.09 -6.63
CA GLN A 139 -10.55 13.40 -6.79
C GLN A 139 -10.24 14.10 -8.13
N ASN A 140 -9.25 13.60 -8.86
CA ASN A 140 -8.86 14.10 -10.18
C ASN A 140 -9.41 13.24 -11.32
N ALA A 141 -10.13 12.14 -11.04
CA ALA A 141 -10.77 11.31 -12.04
C ALA A 141 -12.00 12.04 -12.65
N PRO A 142 -12.14 12.13 -13.99
CA PRO A 142 -13.23 12.86 -14.65
C PRO A 142 -14.53 12.03 -14.77
N PHE A 143 -14.67 10.96 -14.00
CA PHE A 143 -15.77 9.99 -14.10
C PHE A 143 -16.18 9.49 -12.71
N ASP A 144 -17.38 8.91 -12.64
CA ASP A 144 -17.84 8.18 -11.46
C ASP A 144 -17.11 6.82 -11.36
N PRO A 145 -16.41 6.51 -10.25
CA PRO A 145 -15.75 5.22 -10.07
C PRO A 145 -16.74 4.05 -9.99
N GLN A 146 -18.05 4.28 -9.82
CA GLN A 146 -19.08 3.23 -9.76
C GLN A 146 -18.77 2.15 -8.70
N LEU A 147 -18.42 2.57 -7.47
CA LEU A 147 -17.96 1.67 -6.40
C LEU A 147 -18.97 0.58 -6.01
N THR A 148 -20.26 0.78 -6.30
CA THR A 148 -21.36 -0.13 -5.95
C THR A 148 -21.87 -0.94 -7.13
N THR A 149 -21.24 -0.82 -8.31
CA THR A 149 -21.65 -1.51 -9.53
C THR A 149 -20.82 -2.78 -9.74
N PRO A 150 -21.47 -3.97 -9.84
CA PRO A 150 -20.80 -5.22 -10.19
C PRO A 150 -20.15 -5.18 -11.57
N GLY A 151 -19.08 -5.97 -11.77
CA GLY A 151 -18.49 -6.14 -13.11
C GLY A 151 -17.79 -4.90 -13.69
N VAL A 152 -17.41 -3.93 -12.85
CA VAL A 152 -16.60 -2.77 -13.25
C VAL A 152 -15.12 -3.04 -13.01
N GLY A 153 -14.29 -2.83 -14.04
CA GLY A 153 -12.83 -2.86 -13.92
C GLY A 153 -12.31 -1.71 -13.08
N ARG A 154 -11.31 -1.97 -12.23
CA ARG A 154 -10.79 -1.00 -11.25
C ARG A 154 -9.36 -0.55 -11.54
N ALA A 155 -8.81 -0.94 -12.69
CA ALA A 155 -7.49 -0.56 -13.14
C ALA A 155 -7.53 0.39 -14.33
N ASP A 156 -6.92 1.57 -14.20
CA ASP A 156 -6.84 2.53 -15.30
C ASP A 156 -5.39 2.74 -15.77
N VAL A 157 -5.26 2.91 -17.09
CA VAL A 157 -4.04 3.42 -17.73
C VAL A 157 -4.36 4.73 -18.45
N TRP A 158 -3.88 5.82 -17.88
CA TRP A 158 -3.99 7.16 -18.42
C TRP A 158 -2.96 7.35 -19.53
N VAL A 159 -3.39 7.88 -20.67
CA VAL A 159 -2.50 8.06 -21.82
C VAL A 159 -2.47 9.52 -22.24
N PHE A 160 -1.29 10.13 -22.23
CA PHE A 160 -1.09 11.51 -22.69
C PHE A 160 -0.25 11.57 -23.96
N ASP A 161 -0.53 12.55 -24.82
CA ASP A 161 0.40 12.97 -25.86
C ASP A 161 1.43 13.88 -25.22
N ALA A 162 2.68 13.43 -25.15
CA ALA A 162 3.72 14.15 -24.43
C ALA A 162 4.07 15.49 -25.10
N ASP A 163 3.80 15.64 -26.41
CA ASP A 163 3.97 16.90 -27.13
C ASP A 163 2.76 17.84 -27.02
N ASN A 164 1.61 17.34 -26.56
CA ASN A 164 0.37 18.09 -26.50
C ASN A 164 -0.44 17.73 -25.26
N LEU A 165 0.02 18.25 -24.11
CA LEU A 165 -0.60 18.03 -22.80
C LEU A 165 -1.89 18.83 -22.59
N GLY A 166 -2.24 19.74 -23.51
CA GLY A 166 -3.38 20.64 -23.36
C GLY A 166 -3.20 21.71 -22.27
N ASN A 167 -4.24 22.55 -22.12
CA ASN A 167 -4.22 23.71 -21.22
C ASN A 167 -5.14 23.57 -20.00
N THR A 168 -5.77 22.41 -19.79
CA THR A 168 -6.62 22.14 -18.60
C THR A 168 -5.77 22.06 -17.33
N LEU A 169 -6.38 21.96 -16.15
CA LEU A 169 -5.65 21.86 -14.88
C LEU A 169 -4.74 20.60 -14.83
N GLY A 170 -5.32 19.43 -15.08
CA GLY A 170 -4.61 18.14 -15.04
C GLY A 170 -3.92 17.72 -16.34
N GLY A 171 -4.06 18.51 -17.40
CA GLY A 171 -3.75 18.09 -18.77
C GLY A 171 -4.91 17.34 -19.43
N THR A 172 -4.79 17.07 -20.73
CA THR A 172 -5.81 16.40 -21.54
C THR A 172 -5.31 15.02 -21.96
N PRO A 173 -5.77 13.94 -21.33
CA PRO A 173 -5.41 12.59 -21.78
C PRO A 173 -6.01 12.32 -23.17
N LEU A 174 -5.27 11.59 -24.01
CA LEU A 174 -5.76 11.01 -25.25
C LEU A 174 -6.89 10.00 -24.98
N THR A 175 -6.74 9.25 -23.88
CA THR A 175 -7.70 8.24 -23.41
C THR A 175 -7.35 7.81 -21.98
N ILE A 176 -8.33 7.24 -21.29
CA ILE A 176 -8.13 6.50 -20.03
C ILE A 176 -8.61 5.09 -20.31
N VAL A 177 -7.68 4.14 -20.36
CA VAL A 177 -7.99 2.74 -20.65
C VAL A 177 -8.37 2.03 -19.36
N ASN A 178 -9.63 1.65 -19.23
CA ASN A 178 -10.11 0.84 -18.10
C ASN A 178 -9.87 -0.66 -18.38
N LEU A 179 -9.29 -1.35 -17.39
CA LEU A 179 -8.92 -2.75 -17.41
C LEU A 179 -9.70 -3.52 -16.35
N PHE A 180 -10.19 -4.70 -16.71
CA PHE A 180 -11.00 -5.54 -15.84
C PHE A 180 -10.13 -6.31 -14.82
N SER A 181 -9.60 -5.59 -13.84
CA SER A 181 -8.92 -6.15 -12.67
C SER A 181 -8.94 -5.11 -11.54
N ASP A 182 -8.32 -5.44 -10.40
CA ASP A 182 -8.02 -4.43 -9.38
C ASP A 182 -6.89 -3.47 -9.83
N THR A 183 -6.68 -2.40 -9.06
CA THR A 183 -5.69 -1.34 -9.24
C THR A 183 -4.37 -1.84 -9.88
N PRO A 184 -3.90 -1.22 -10.98
CA PRO A 184 -2.72 -1.71 -11.69
C PRO A 184 -1.44 -1.26 -10.97
N ARG A 185 -0.29 -1.81 -11.35
CA ARG A 185 1.01 -1.38 -10.82
C ARG A 185 2.05 -1.16 -11.90
N ALA A 186 2.47 -2.22 -12.57
CA ALA A 186 3.63 -2.17 -13.47
C ALA A 186 3.22 -2.02 -14.92
N LEU A 187 4.05 -1.33 -15.69
CA LEU A 187 3.97 -1.24 -17.14
C LEU A 187 5.24 -1.82 -17.77
N ALA A 188 5.12 -2.38 -18.97
CA ALA A 188 6.27 -2.76 -19.79
C ALA A 188 5.98 -2.57 -21.28
N VAL A 189 6.99 -2.26 -22.08
CA VAL A 189 6.81 -1.87 -23.49
C VAL A 189 7.61 -2.79 -24.40
N THR A 190 7.03 -3.17 -25.55
CA THR A 190 7.78 -3.88 -26.58
C THR A 190 8.87 -2.98 -27.19
N ALA A 191 9.96 -3.56 -27.67
CA ALA A 191 11.11 -2.79 -28.17
C ALA A 191 10.74 -1.79 -29.28
N ASP A 192 9.79 -2.18 -30.15
CA ASP A 192 9.23 -1.36 -31.24
C ASP A 192 8.24 -0.27 -30.77
N GLY A 193 7.86 -0.26 -29.48
CA GLY A 193 6.89 0.66 -28.90
C GLY A 193 5.44 0.39 -29.28
N SER A 194 5.13 -0.72 -29.97
CA SER A 194 3.79 -0.99 -30.51
C SER A 194 2.79 -1.47 -29.46
N ARG A 195 3.27 -2.11 -28.38
CA ARG A 195 2.44 -2.63 -27.30
C ARG A 195 2.95 -2.21 -25.93
N VAL A 196 2.00 -1.91 -25.04
CA VAL A 196 2.23 -1.74 -23.61
C VAL A 196 1.51 -2.85 -22.87
N TYR A 197 2.21 -3.53 -21.96
CA TYR A 197 1.62 -4.46 -21.01
C TYR A 197 1.35 -3.73 -19.70
N ALA A 198 0.21 -4.00 -19.07
CA ALA A 198 -0.16 -3.48 -17.75
C ALA A 198 -0.52 -4.63 -16.80
N ALA A 199 0.09 -4.66 -15.61
CA ALA A 199 -0.15 -5.68 -14.60
C ALA A 199 -1.12 -5.19 -13.51
N ALA A 200 -2.10 -6.03 -13.16
CA ALA A 200 -2.93 -5.88 -11.98
C ALA A 200 -2.11 -6.12 -10.72
N PHE A 201 -2.14 -5.21 -9.74
CA PHE A 201 -1.28 -5.35 -8.56
C PHE A 201 -1.76 -6.48 -7.65
N HIS A 202 -2.99 -6.37 -7.16
CA HIS A 202 -3.66 -7.40 -6.37
C HIS A 202 -4.53 -8.24 -7.31
N SER A 203 -3.88 -9.07 -8.11
CA SER A 203 -4.57 -9.96 -9.06
C SER A 203 -5.50 -10.96 -8.36
N GLY A 204 -5.09 -11.38 -7.16
CA GLY A 204 -5.70 -12.50 -6.46
C GLY A 204 -5.19 -13.83 -7.00
N ASN A 205 -5.73 -14.93 -6.47
CA ASN A 205 -5.30 -16.28 -6.83
C ASN A 205 -6.48 -17.23 -6.98
N ARG A 206 -7.61 -16.67 -7.46
CA ARG A 206 -8.89 -17.37 -7.64
C ARG A 206 -9.41 -18.03 -6.37
N THR A 207 -9.24 -17.34 -5.23
CA THR A 207 -9.87 -17.73 -3.97
C THR A 207 -11.04 -16.82 -3.64
N THR A 208 -12.03 -17.37 -2.96
CA THR A 208 -13.13 -16.64 -2.31
C THR A 208 -13.44 -17.33 -0.98
N VAL A 209 -14.30 -16.71 -0.18
CA VAL A 209 -14.76 -17.23 1.10
C VAL A 209 -16.28 -17.40 1.07
N LEU A 210 -16.76 -18.52 1.62
CA LEU A 210 -18.17 -18.80 1.80
C LEU A 210 -18.56 -18.45 3.23
N HIS A 211 -19.59 -17.62 3.38
CA HIS A 211 -20.12 -17.20 4.68
C HIS A 211 -20.55 -18.40 5.53
N GLU A 212 -20.32 -18.34 6.84
CA GLU A 212 -20.65 -19.40 7.81
C GLU A 212 -22.09 -19.91 7.67
N SER A 213 -23.06 -19.02 7.45
CA SER A 213 -24.50 -19.38 7.42
C SER A 213 -24.90 -20.39 6.33
N ILE A 214 -24.05 -20.64 5.34
CA ILE A 214 -24.28 -21.63 4.27
C ILE A 214 -23.36 -22.85 4.38
N VAL A 215 -22.51 -22.89 5.40
CA VAL A 215 -21.64 -24.02 5.76
C VAL A 215 -22.39 -24.86 6.81
N PRO A 216 -22.49 -26.20 6.65
CA PRO A 216 -23.15 -27.03 7.66
C PRO A 216 -22.44 -26.99 9.02
N ASN A 217 -23.19 -26.72 10.10
CA ASN A 217 -22.68 -26.72 11.47
C ASN A 217 -22.43 -28.14 11.98
N GLY A 218 -21.34 -28.35 12.72
CA GLY A 218 -20.89 -29.66 13.20
C GLY A 218 -19.57 -30.13 12.58
N GLY A 219 -18.88 -29.28 11.82
CA GLY A 219 -17.54 -29.54 11.29
C GLY A 219 -17.49 -30.53 10.12
N GLU A 220 -16.31 -31.11 9.89
CA GLU A 220 -16.02 -31.90 8.68
C GLU A 220 -16.96 -33.10 8.52
N ALA A 221 -17.30 -33.76 9.63
CA ALA A 221 -18.08 -35.00 9.66
C ALA A 221 -19.49 -34.88 9.06
N VAL A 222 -20.05 -33.67 9.03
CA VAL A 222 -21.37 -33.38 8.46
C VAL A 222 -21.30 -32.63 7.12
N GLY A 223 -20.11 -32.52 6.54
CA GLY A 223 -19.88 -31.73 5.33
C GLY A 223 -19.61 -30.24 5.58
N GLY A 224 -19.42 -29.84 6.84
CA GLY A 224 -19.09 -28.49 7.28
C GLY A 224 -17.60 -28.14 7.16
N VAL A 225 -17.12 -27.23 8.00
CA VAL A 225 -15.73 -26.73 8.01
C VAL A 225 -14.71 -27.89 8.06
N PRO A 226 -13.73 -27.95 7.13
CA PRO A 226 -12.65 -28.95 7.19
C PRO A 226 -11.91 -28.94 8.52
N GLY A 227 -11.54 -30.12 9.01
CA GLY A 227 -10.97 -30.32 10.33
C GLY A 227 -9.49 -29.88 10.48
N PRO A 228 -8.93 -29.99 11.70
CA PRO A 228 -9.63 -30.37 12.95
C PRO A 228 -10.66 -29.32 13.41
N ASN A 229 -11.76 -29.80 13.99
CA ASN A 229 -12.83 -28.95 14.54
C ASN A 229 -12.72 -28.77 16.08
N VAL A 230 -11.63 -29.24 16.68
CA VAL A 230 -11.27 -29.02 18.08
C VAL A 230 -9.80 -28.59 18.18
N ASN A 231 -9.41 -27.92 19.27
CA ASN A 231 -7.99 -27.66 19.54
C ASN A 231 -7.32 -28.84 20.29
N VAL A 232 -6.03 -28.69 20.62
CA VAL A 232 -5.25 -29.66 21.41
C VAL A 232 -5.85 -30.00 22.78
N GLN A 233 -6.73 -29.16 23.34
CA GLN A 233 -7.43 -29.41 24.61
C GLN A 233 -8.76 -30.16 24.41
N GLY A 234 -9.13 -30.49 23.17
CA GLY A 234 -10.45 -31.01 22.83
C GLY A 234 -11.57 -29.97 22.91
N ALA A 235 -11.25 -28.68 23.03
CA ALA A 235 -12.26 -27.61 23.01
C ALA A 235 -12.83 -27.49 21.59
N PRO A 236 -14.15 -27.56 21.40
CA PRO A 236 -14.79 -27.34 20.10
C PRO A 236 -14.50 -25.94 19.57
N GLY A 237 -14.12 -25.86 18.30
CA GLY A 237 -14.00 -24.59 17.59
C GLY A 237 -15.37 -23.96 17.32
N PRO A 238 -15.41 -22.63 17.12
CA PRO A 238 -16.60 -21.96 16.62
C PRO A 238 -16.92 -22.41 15.20
N GLU A 239 -18.19 -22.30 14.80
CA GLU A 239 -18.59 -22.38 13.40
C GLU A 239 -18.05 -21.16 12.66
N VAL A 240 -17.53 -21.38 11.45
CA VAL A 240 -16.79 -20.36 10.70
C VAL A 240 -16.98 -20.55 9.19
N SER A 241 -16.65 -19.50 8.46
CA SER A 241 -16.60 -19.50 7.00
C SER A 241 -15.56 -20.47 6.42
N VAL A 242 -15.67 -20.78 5.13
CA VAL A 242 -14.75 -21.70 4.40
C VAL A 242 -14.13 -21.00 3.19
N ILE A 243 -12.81 -21.04 3.08
CA ILE A 243 -12.09 -20.59 1.87
C ILE A 243 -12.22 -21.67 0.79
N VAL A 244 -12.54 -21.24 -0.43
CA VAL A 244 -12.57 -22.10 -1.63
C VAL A 244 -11.73 -21.51 -2.75
N LYS A 245 -11.05 -22.37 -3.52
CA LYS A 245 -10.23 -22.00 -4.67
C LYS A 245 -10.83 -22.59 -5.95
N TYR A 246 -10.87 -21.80 -7.02
CA TYR A 246 -11.31 -22.29 -8.32
C TYR A 246 -10.19 -23.10 -8.99
N ASN A 247 -10.47 -24.36 -9.31
CA ASN A 247 -9.49 -25.27 -9.91
C ASN A 247 -9.53 -25.30 -11.46
N GLY A 248 -10.34 -24.44 -12.09
CA GLY A 248 -10.59 -24.43 -13.53
C GLY A 248 -11.89 -25.13 -13.96
N GLN A 249 -12.55 -25.82 -13.02
CA GLN A 249 -13.86 -26.45 -13.23
C GLN A 249 -14.81 -26.12 -12.08
N ASP A 250 -14.35 -26.34 -10.85
CA ASP A 250 -15.14 -26.21 -9.62
C ASP A 250 -14.45 -25.29 -8.60
N TRP A 251 -15.28 -24.70 -7.74
CA TRP A 251 -14.83 -24.09 -6.49
C TRP A 251 -14.66 -25.19 -5.45
N VAL A 252 -13.45 -25.38 -4.93
CA VAL A 252 -13.17 -26.47 -3.97
C VAL A 252 -12.53 -25.95 -2.70
N ASP A 253 -12.84 -26.59 -1.58
CA ASP A 253 -12.14 -26.35 -0.31
C ASP A 253 -10.80 -27.12 -0.23
N VAL A 254 -10.11 -27.02 0.90
CA VAL A 254 -8.81 -27.68 1.14
C VAL A 254 -8.87 -29.22 1.04
N LEU A 255 -10.06 -29.83 1.16
CA LEU A 255 -10.27 -31.27 1.01
C LEU A 255 -10.60 -31.66 -0.44
N GLY A 256 -10.74 -30.68 -1.34
CA GLY A 256 -11.18 -30.89 -2.71
C GLY A 256 -12.70 -31.07 -2.86
N ARG A 257 -13.51 -30.76 -1.83
CA ARG A 257 -14.98 -30.89 -1.92
C ARG A 257 -15.55 -29.73 -2.74
N PRO A 258 -16.51 -29.99 -3.66
CA PRO A 258 -17.06 -28.95 -4.52
C PRO A 258 -18.10 -28.07 -3.80
N TRP A 259 -18.00 -26.77 -4.03
CA TRP A 259 -18.87 -25.72 -3.49
C TRP A 259 -19.41 -24.79 -4.59
N THR A 260 -19.25 -25.16 -5.86
CA THR A 260 -19.59 -24.32 -7.04
C THR A 260 -20.99 -23.73 -6.99
N SER A 261 -21.98 -24.48 -6.48
CA SER A 261 -23.37 -24.01 -6.38
C SER A 261 -23.59 -22.88 -5.37
N LYS A 262 -22.62 -22.62 -4.49
CA LYS A 262 -22.65 -21.60 -3.44
C LYS A 262 -21.96 -20.29 -3.84
N VAL A 263 -21.17 -20.28 -4.91
CA VAL A 263 -20.50 -19.07 -5.40
C VAL A 263 -21.35 -18.41 -6.48
N ARG A 264 -21.69 -17.13 -6.30
CA ARG A 264 -22.60 -16.37 -7.19
C ARG A 264 -21.87 -15.51 -8.22
N PHE A 265 -20.60 -15.81 -8.52
CA PHE A 265 -19.80 -15.05 -9.47
C PHE A 265 -18.66 -15.87 -10.09
N SER A 266 -18.06 -15.32 -11.15
CA SER A 266 -16.82 -15.80 -11.75
C SER A 266 -15.64 -14.92 -11.31
N LEU A 267 -14.47 -15.54 -11.16
CA LEU A 267 -13.19 -14.86 -10.95
C LEU A 267 -12.25 -15.16 -12.13
N PRO A 268 -12.31 -14.37 -13.21
CA PRO A 268 -11.54 -14.64 -14.41
C PRO A 268 -10.03 -14.43 -14.23
N ASP A 269 -9.61 -13.71 -13.18
CA ASP A 269 -8.20 -13.60 -12.79
C ASP A 269 -7.35 -13.05 -13.94
N LYS A 270 -7.79 -11.91 -14.50
CA LYS A 270 -7.11 -11.22 -15.60
C LYS A 270 -5.97 -10.40 -15.01
N ASP A 271 -4.75 -10.87 -15.22
CA ASP A 271 -3.60 -10.40 -14.46
C ASP A 271 -2.73 -9.41 -15.23
N VAL A 272 -2.48 -9.67 -16.51
CA VAL A 272 -1.66 -8.82 -17.37
C VAL A 272 -2.41 -8.52 -18.65
N PHE A 273 -2.59 -7.24 -18.96
CA PHE A 273 -3.32 -6.75 -20.12
C PHE A 273 -2.35 -6.26 -21.19
N ALA A 274 -2.70 -6.45 -22.45
CA ALA A 274 -1.99 -5.88 -23.59
C ALA A 274 -2.76 -4.69 -24.17
N ILE A 275 -2.08 -3.57 -24.38
CA ILE A 275 -2.64 -2.33 -24.92
C ILE A 275 -1.90 -2.03 -26.23
N SER A 276 -2.66 -1.79 -27.30
CA SER A 276 -2.12 -1.30 -28.58
C SER A 276 -1.75 0.17 -28.43
N ALA A 277 -0.45 0.44 -28.43
CA ALA A 277 0.07 1.79 -28.28
C ALA A 277 0.03 2.58 -29.60
N PHE A 278 -0.20 1.91 -30.74
CA PHE A 278 -0.27 2.52 -32.08
C PHE A 278 -1.71 2.85 -32.50
N SER A 279 -2.72 2.24 -31.87
CA SER A 279 -4.13 2.62 -32.07
C SER A 279 -4.33 4.11 -31.75
N ASN A 280 -5.29 4.78 -32.39
CA ASN A 280 -5.57 6.20 -32.15
C ASN A 280 -7.06 6.42 -31.79
N PRO A 281 -7.41 6.62 -30.51
CA PRO A 281 -6.52 6.58 -29.33
C PRO A 281 -6.01 5.16 -29.02
N PRO A 282 -4.97 5.00 -28.16
CA PRO A 282 -4.57 3.70 -27.63
C PRO A 282 -5.74 2.93 -27.02
N ALA A 283 -5.73 1.60 -27.14
CA ALA A 283 -6.85 0.77 -26.68
C ALA A 283 -6.36 -0.65 -26.32
N PRO A 284 -7.08 -1.39 -25.45
CA PRO A 284 -6.80 -2.80 -25.19
C PRO A 284 -6.73 -3.61 -26.50
N VAL A 285 -5.80 -4.56 -26.56
CA VAL A 285 -5.76 -5.53 -27.65
C VAL A 285 -6.98 -6.44 -27.52
N PRO A 286 -7.75 -6.69 -28.60
CA PRO A 286 -8.88 -7.60 -28.53
C PRO A 286 -8.49 -9.04 -28.17
N ASN A 287 -9.45 -9.78 -27.59
CA ASN A 287 -9.29 -11.20 -27.25
C ASN A 287 -8.98 -12.07 -28.47
N PRO A 288 -8.25 -13.19 -28.30
CA PRO A 288 -7.74 -13.76 -27.04
C PRO A 288 -6.38 -13.20 -26.60
N SER A 289 -5.75 -12.31 -27.36
CA SER A 289 -4.41 -11.77 -27.07
C SER A 289 -4.41 -10.53 -26.15
N GLY A 290 -5.57 -10.19 -25.59
CA GLY A 290 -5.80 -8.98 -24.80
C GLY A 290 -5.33 -9.06 -23.35
N PHE A 291 -5.25 -10.27 -22.79
CA PHE A 291 -4.81 -10.47 -21.41
C PHE A 291 -4.24 -11.87 -21.16
N PHE A 292 -3.58 -12.05 -20.02
CA PHE A 292 -3.09 -13.31 -19.47
C PHE A 292 -3.70 -13.56 -18.09
N THR A 293 -3.86 -14.84 -17.72
CA THR A 293 -4.42 -15.26 -16.43
C THR A 293 -3.52 -16.31 -15.75
N GLY A 294 -3.62 -16.46 -14.43
CA GLY A 294 -2.79 -17.38 -13.64
C GLY A 294 -1.33 -16.96 -13.52
N VAL A 295 -1.06 -15.64 -13.50
CA VAL A 295 0.29 -15.07 -13.46
C VAL A 295 0.86 -15.08 -12.04
N GLY A 296 0.04 -14.77 -11.03
CA GLY A 296 0.41 -14.77 -9.61
C GLY A 296 -0.59 -13.97 -8.77
N THR A 297 -0.41 -13.96 -7.45
CA THR A 297 -1.29 -13.25 -6.51
C THR A 297 -1.04 -11.76 -6.47
N ILE A 298 0.22 -11.38 -6.21
CA ILE A 298 0.67 -9.98 -6.17
C ILE A 298 1.73 -9.78 -7.25
N LEU A 299 1.46 -8.91 -8.23
CA LEU A 299 2.38 -8.66 -9.35
C LEU A 299 3.12 -7.35 -9.13
N PHE A 300 4.43 -7.44 -8.93
CA PHE A 300 5.25 -6.30 -8.52
C PHE A 300 5.79 -5.49 -9.69
N ASN A 301 6.34 -6.16 -10.71
CA ASN A 301 7.00 -5.51 -11.85
C ASN A 301 6.94 -6.36 -13.14
N MET A 302 7.29 -5.74 -14.27
CA MET A 302 7.36 -6.40 -15.57
C MET A 302 8.57 -5.93 -16.39
N ALA A 303 9.16 -6.85 -17.15
CA ALA A 303 10.17 -6.56 -18.15
C ALA A 303 9.90 -7.35 -19.44
N VAL A 304 10.07 -6.72 -20.59
CA VAL A 304 9.99 -7.39 -21.91
C VAL A 304 11.39 -7.75 -22.37
N ASN A 305 11.60 -9.00 -22.78
CA ASN A 305 12.82 -9.40 -23.44
C ASN A 305 12.89 -8.73 -24.83
N PRO A 306 13.90 -7.88 -25.11
CA PRO A 306 13.94 -7.08 -26.32
C PRO A 306 14.17 -7.91 -27.59
N VAL A 307 14.66 -9.15 -27.46
CA VAL A 307 15.00 -10.02 -28.60
C VAL A 307 13.86 -10.99 -28.93
N ASN A 308 13.31 -11.68 -27.92
CA ASN A 308 12.30 -12.71 -28.14
C ASN A 308 10.85 -12.26 -27.84
N GLY A 309 10.65 -11.08 -27.26
CA GLY A 309 9.34 -10.50 -26.98
C GLY A 309 8.55 -11.15 -25.82
N LYS A 310 9.14 -12.12 -25.09
CA LYS A 310 8.53 -12.67 -23.88
C LYS A 310 8.49 -11.63 -22.77
N VAL A 311 7.48 -11.71 -21.92
CA VAL A 311 7.31 -10.81 -20.76
C VAL A 311 7.62 -11.59 -19.49
N TYR A 312 8.48 -11.03 -18.65
CA TYR A 312 8.77 -11.54 -17.32
C TYR A 312 7.99 -10.72 -16.31
N VAL A 313 7.28 -11.38 -15.40
CA VAL A 313 6.47 -10.74 -14.36
C VAL A 313 6.96 -11.21 -12.99
N SER A 314 7.50 -10.31 -12.18
CA SER A 314 7.88 -10.61 -10.81
C SER A 314 6.63 -10.61 -9.93
N ASN A 315 6.45 -11.67 -9.13
CA ASN A 315 5.25 -11.84 -8.32
C ASN A 315 5.49 -12.71 -7.09
N THR A 316 4.49 -12.75 -6.21
CA THR A 316 4.31 -13.80 -5.21
C THR A 316 3.01 -14.57 -5.46
N GLU A 317 2.99 -15.84 -5.07
CA GLU A 317 1.76 -16.63 -4.98
C GLU A 317 1.46 -16.95 -3.52
N GLY A 318 0.27 -16.56 -3.05
CA GLY A 318 -0.23 -16.89 -1.72
C GLY A 318 -0.82 -18.31 -1.65
N ARG A 319 -0.59 -19.00 -0.54
CA ARG A 319 -1.09 -20.34 -0.24
C ARG A 319 -2.27 -20.35 0.73
N ASN A 320 -3.16 -19.36 0.62
CA ASN A 320 -4.36 -19.29 1.47
C ASN A 320 -5.39 -20.40 1.18
N ASP A 321 -5.13 -21.26 0.18
CA ASP A 321 -5.78 -22.58 0.01
C ASP A 321 -5.44 -23.58 1.13
N LEU A 322 -4.35 -23.36 1.86
CA LEU A 322 -3.88 -24.21 2.95
C LEU A 322 -4.18 -23.60 4.33
N ARG A 323 -4.06 -24.45 5.35
CA ARG A 323 -4.34 -24.19 6.77
C ARG A 323 -3.37 -25.07 7.57
N PHE A 324 -2.87 -24.72 8.74
CA PHE A 324 -3.11 -23.62 9.68
C PHE A 324 -1.77 -22.87 9.95
N GLU A 325 -1.71 -21.90 10.87
CA GLU A 325 -0.41 -21.47 11.43
C GLU A 325 0.03 -22.43 12.57
N GLY A 326 1.29 -22.31 13.03
CA GLY A 326 1.80 -23.08 14.16
C GLY A 326 2.56 -24.35 13.77
N PRO A 327 2.95 -25.18 14.76
CA PRO A 327 3.77 -26.36 14.49
C PRO A 327 3.05 -27.48 13.74
N GLY A 328 1.71 -27.48 13.68
CA GLY A 328 0.92 -28.49 12.98
C GLY A 328 1.00 -29.87 13.62
N THR A 329 1.36 -29.96 14.91
CA THR A 329 1.55 -31.25 15.59
C THR A 329 0.21 -31.95 15.82
N PHE A 330 -0.82 -31.19 16.18
CA PHE A 330 -2.18 -31.66 16.33
C PHE A 330 -2.93 -31.75 14.98
N ALA A 331 -2.72 -30.76 14.11
CA ALA A 331 -3.44 -30.68 12.83
C ALA A 331 -2.93 -31.63 11.75
N GLY A 332 -1.66 -32.06 11.83
CA GLY A 332 -0.98 -32.86 10.79
C GLY A 332 -0.51 -32.06 9.58
N SER A 333 -0.89 -30.78 9.46
CA SER A 333 -0.46 -29.85 8.42
C SER A 333 -0.24 -28.44 8.99
N SER A 334 0.56 -27.63 8.29
CA SER A 334 0.79 -26.22 8.64
C SER A 334 1.30 -25.42 7.43
N LEU A 335 0.98 -24.13 7.41
CA LEU A 335 1.53 -23.08 6.55
C LEU A 335 2.91 -22.58 7.02
N ARG A 336 3.40 -23.05 8.17
CA ARG A 336 4.63 -22.59 8.80
C ARG A 336 5.83 -22.69 7.83
N GLY A 337 6.32 -21.54 7.40
CA GLY A 337 7.42 -21.43 6.44
C GLY A 337 7.04 -21.59 4.97
N HIS A 338 5.75 -21.77 4.62
CA HIS A 338 5.28 -21.95 3.24
C HIS A 338 3.97 -21.19 2.94
N LEU A 339 3.86 -19.95 3.41
CA LEU A 339 2.68 -19.11 3.13
C LEU A 339 2.70 -18.49 1.73
N HIS A 340 3.89 -18.23 1.18
CA HIS A 340 4.06 -17.57 -0.11
C HIS A 340 5.22 -18.18 -0.90
N GLU A 341 5.11 -18.08 -2.22
CA GLU A 341 6.20 -18.44 -3.13
C GLU A 341 6.61 -17.23 -3.97
N SER A 342 7.89 -16.86 -3.89
CA SER A 342 8.47 -15.83 -4.75
C SER A 342 8.73 -16.37 -6.16
N ARG A 343 8.22 -15.68 -7.18
CA ARG A 343 8.16 -16.18 -8.56
C ARG A 343 8.59 -15.14 -9.59
N ILE A 344 9.02 -15.65 -10.74
CA ILE A 344 8.96 -14.92 -12.02
C ILE A 344 8.08 -15.73 -12.96
N THR A 345 7.02 -15.12 -13.46
CA THR A 345 6.14 -15.75 -14.45
C THR A 345 6.54 -15.30 -15.86
N VAL A 346 6.73 -16.27 -16.76
CA VAL A 346 7.08 -16.03 -18.16
C VAL A 346 5.82 -16.07 -19.01
N LEU A 347 5.51 -14.95 -19.65
CA LEU A 347 4.43 -14.83 -20.64
C LEU A 347 5.02 -14.91 -22.04
N ASN A 348 4.42 -15.70 -22.91
CA ASN A 348 4.74 -15.72 -24.33
C ASN A 348 3.55 -15.19 -25.15
N PRO A 349 3.61 -13.93 -25.60
CA PRO A 349 2.51 -13.33 -26.37
C PRO A 349 2.24 -14.00 -27.72
N SER A 350 3.19 -14.73 -28.28
CA SER A 350 3.02 -15.38 -29.60
C SER A 350 2.04 -16.56 -29.58
N ASN A 351 1.87 -17.21 -28.42
CA ASN A 351 1.04 -18.39 -28.24
C ASN A 351 0.22 -18.38 -26.93
N ALA A 352 0.16 -17.22 -26.27
CA ALA A 352 -0.57 -16.97 -25.01
C ALA A 352 -0.19 -17.88 -23.83
N THR A 353 1.01 -18.46 -23.79
CA THR A 353 1.40 -19.34 -22.67
C THR A 353 1.85 -18.54 -21.45
N VAL A 354 1.39 -18.96 -20.27
CA VAL A 354 1.76 -18.41 -18.96
C VAL A 354 2.50 -19.49 -18.18
N THR A 355 3.74 -19.21 -17.76
CA THR A 355 4.57 -20.22 -17.10
C THR A 355 5.27 -19.69 -15.85
N PRO A 356 4.70 -19.92 -14.66
CA PRO A 356 5.31 -19.53 -13.40
C PRO A 356 6.64 -20.25 -13.13
N ARG A 357 7.60 -19.56 -12.53
CA ARG A 357 8.90 -20.11 -12.10
C ARG A 357 9.13 -19.80 -10.62
N HIS A 358 9.06 -20.82 -9.78
CA HIS A 358 9.38 -20.70 -8.36
C HIS A 358 10.89 -20.48 -8.18
N LEU A 359 11.27 -19.32 -7.61
CA LEU A 359 12.67 -18.92 -7.50
C LEU A 359 13.45 -19.75 -6.48
N ASN A 360 12.76 -20.27 -5.45
CA ASN A 360 13.37 -20.97 -4.33
C ASN A 360 13.08 -22.48 -4.34
N LYS A 361 13.06 -23.09 -5.53
CA LYS A 361 12.77 -24.54 -5.70
C LYS A 361 13.77 -25.50 -5.05
N HIS A 362 14.81 -24.98 -4.38
CA HIS A 362 15.73 -25.75 -3.55
C HIS A 362 15.17 -26.00 -2.13
N ILE A 363 14.16 -25.25 -1.69
CA ILE A 363 13.59 -25.38 -0.35
C ILE A 363 12.78 -26.67 -0.24
N ASN A 364 12.99 -27.39 0.87
CA ASN A 364 12.09 -28.46 1.28
C ASN A 364 11.10 -27.98 2.35
N TYR A 365 9.88 -27.63 1.93
CA TYR A 365 8.83 -27.14 2.83
C TYR A 365 8.28 -28.20 3.80
N SER A 366 8.66 -29.48 3.67
CA SER A 366 8.34 -30.50 4.68
C SER A 366 9.26 -30.44 5.91
N THR A 367 10.33 -29.63 5.87
CA THR A 367 11.30 -29.50 6.96
C THR A 367 11.39 -28.06 7.43
N CYS A 368 11.16 -27.82 8.71
CA CYS A 368 11.37 -26.52 9.36
C CYS A 368 11.83 -26.78 10.81
N CYS A 369 12.64 -25.97 11.48
CA CYS A 369 13.15 -24.66 11.09
C CYS A 369 14.62 -24.56 11.53
N ALA A 370 15.56 -24.54 10.59
CA ALA A 370 16.99 -24.47 10.90
C ALA A 370 17.36 -23.09 11.48
N PRO A 371 18.24 -23.01 12.49
CA PRO A 371 18.77 -21.72 12.97
C PRO A 371 19.36 -20.88 11.83
N ILE A 372 19.13 -19.56 11.86
CA ILE A 372 19.75 -18.62 10.93
C ILE A 372 21.06 -18.06 11.51
N PRO A 373 22.09 -17.78 10.67
CA PRO A 373 22.13 -18.00 9.23
C PRO A 373 22.29 -19.49 8.88
N ASN A 374 21.74 -19.92 7.74
CA ASN A 374 21.90 -21.29 7.23
C ASN A 374 22.05 -21.33 5.69
N PRO A 375 22.62 -22.41 5.11
CA PRO A 375 22.89 -22.48 3.68
C PRO A 375 21.66 -22.46 2.76
N GLU A 376 20.48 -22.86 3.23
CA GLU A 376 19.24 -22.81 2.45
C GLU A 376 18.74 -21.37 2.33
N ASN A 377 18.64 -20.67 3.46
CA ASN A 377 18.33 -19.25 3.57
C ASN A 377 19.23 -18.37 2.70
N GLU A 378 20.55 -18.60 2.72
CA GLU A 378 21.49 -17.80 1.93
C GLU A 378 21.28 -17.93 0.42
N LYS A 379 20.67 -19.01 -0.07
CA LYS A 379 20.34 -19.18 -1.50
C LYS A 379 19.00 -18.57 -1.90
N SER A 380 18.15 -18.21 -0.94
CA SER A 380 16.79 -17.78 -1.22
C SER A 380 16.71 -16.30 -1.63
N LEU A 381 15.67 -16.02 -2.41
CA LEU A 381 15.25 -14.69 -2.87
C LEU A 381 13.78 -14.48 -2.51
N ALA A 382 13.48 -13.37 -1.85
CA ALA A 382 12.15 -13.02 -1.39
C ALA A 382 11.68 -11.69 -2.00
N GLN A 383 10.36 -11.59 -2.24
CA GLN A 383 9.67 -10.39 -2.71
C GLN A 383 10.36 -9.76 -3.94
N PRO A 384 10.37 -10.44 -5.10
CA PRO A 384 11.03 -9.92 -6.29
C PRO A 384 10.29 -8.67 -6.81
N LEU A 385 11.01 -7.56 -6.98
CA LEU A 385 10.48 -6.28 -7.46
C LEU A 385 11.00 -5.97 -8.87
N GLY A 386 11.74 -4.86 -9.05
CA GLY A 386 12.22 -4.39 -10.34
C GLY A 386 13.13 -5.38 -11.06
N MET A 387 13.09 -5.34 -12.39
CA MET A 387 13.85 -6.23 -13.27
C MET A 387 14.48 -5.46 -14.44
N ALA A 388 15.61 -5.95 -14.95
CA ALA A 388 16.25 -5.46 -16.16
C ALA A 388 16.74 -6.63 -17.02
N VAL A 389 16.54 -6.55 -18.34
CA VAL A 389 17.01 -7.55 -19.32
C VAL A 389 18.15 -6.95 -20.13
N SER A 390 19.20 -7.73 -20.39
CA SER A 390 20.28 -7.33 -21.29
C SER A 390 19.79 -7.09 -22.72
N SER A 391 20.47 -6.24 -23.49
CA SER A 391 20.03 -5.88 -24.85
C SER A 391 20.04 -7.07 -25.81
N ASP A 392 20.91 -8.06 -25.58
CA ASP A 392 20.94 -9.34 -26.29
C ASP A 392 19.86 -10.34 -25.84
N GLY A 393 19.06 -9.98 -24.83
CA GLY A 393 17.99 -10.81 -24.28
C GLY A 393 18.47 -12.06 -23.53
N SER A 394 19.77 -12.20 -23.24
CA SER A 394 20.34 -13.43 -22.67
C SER A 394 20.31 -13.48 -21.14
N THR A 395 20.28 -12.31 -20.47
CA THR A 395 20.39 -12.20 -19.00
C THR A 395 19.26 -11.35 -18.43
N LEU A 396 18.65 -11.84 -17.34
CA LEU A 396 17.67 -11.13 -16.52
C LEU A 396 18.26 -10.85 -15.13
N TYR A 397 18.23 -9.59 -14.71
CA TYR A 397 18.54 -9.14 -13.35
C TYR A 397 17.25 -8.86 -12.60
N VAL A 398 17.18 -9.25 -11.32
CA VAL A 398 15.96 -9.21 -10.50
C VAL A 398 16.27 -8.68 -9.11
N ALA A 399 15.63 -7.59 -8.69
CA ALA A 399 15.77 -7.05 -7.35
C ALA A 399 14.98 -7.93 -6.37
N ALA A 400 15.67 -8.67 -5.50
CA ALA A 400 15.05 -9.43 -4.43
C ALA A 400 15.02 -8.58 -3.15
N PHE A 401 13.96 -7.78 -3.05
CA PHE A 401 13.78 -6.77 -2.01
C PHE A 401 13.89 -7.37 -0.60
N GLY A 402 13.20 -8.48 -0.37
CA GLY A 402 13.18 -9.14 0.94
C GLY A 402 14.45 -9.92 1.27
N SER A 403 15.44 -10.01 0.38
CA SER A 403 16.67 -10.76 0.63
C SER A 403 17.95 -9.95 0.42
N SER A 404 17.84 -8.65 0.12
CA SER A 404 18.96 -7.73 -0.10
C SER A 404 19.94 -8.21 -1.19
N LYS A 405 19.40 -8.73 -2.30
CA LYS A 405 20.18 -9.33 -3.40
C LYS A 405 19.64 -8.94 -4.77
N ILE A 406 20.51 -8.99 -5.78
CA ILE A 406 20.12 -9.10 -7.19
C ILE A 406 20.25 -10.56 -7.63
N GLY A 407 19.16 -11.18 -8.09
CA GLY A 407 19.21 -12.47 -8.78
C GLY A 407 19.60 -12.29 -10.25
N VAL A 408 20.47 -13.16 -10.76
CA VAL A 408 20.97 -13.11 -12.14
C VAL A 408 20.64 -14.42 -12.85
N TYR A 409 19.80 -14.36 -13.88
CA TYR A 409 19.32 -15.53 -14.60
C TYR A 409 19.69 -15.47 -16.07
N ALA A 410 20.20 -16.58 -16.61
CA ALA A 410 20.14 -16.80 -18.06
C ALA A 410 18.66 -16.97 -18.45
N THR A 411 18.16 -16.14 -19.38
CA THR A 411 16.75 -16.11 -19.76
C THR A 411 16.28 -17.44 -20.31
N ALA A 412 17.08 -18.11 -21.15
CA ALA A 412 16.78 -19.45 -21.65
C ALA A 412 16.59 -20.48 -20.53
N ALA A 413 17.40 -20.43 -19.47
CA ALA A 413 17.30 -21.35 -18.34
C ALA A 413 16.09 -21.03 -17.44
N LEU A 414 15.76 -19.76 -17.25
CA LEU A 414 14.55 -19.34 -16.56
C LEU A 414 13.30 -19.80 -17.32
N GLU A 415 13.25 -19.54 -18.62
CA GLU A 415 12.15 -19.91 -19.51
C GLU A 415 11.93 -21.42 -19.54
N ALA A 416 13.00 -22.23 -19.58
CA ALA A 416 12.93 -23.68 -19.53
C ALA A 416 12.79 -24.27 -18.10
N ASN A 417 12.78 -23.44 -17.07
CA ASN A 417 12.83 -23.85 -15.66
C ASN A 417 14.03 -24.75 -15.29
N THR A 418 15.16 -24.62 -15.99
CA THR A 418 16.37 -25.43 -15.77
C THR A 418 17.43 -24.75 -14.90
N PHE A 419 17.23 -23.48 -14.52
CA PHE A 419 18.13 -22.78 -13.58
C PHE A 419 18.19 -23.51 -12.23
N VAL A 420 19.32 -23.40 -11.52
CA VAL A 420 19.48 -23.95 -10.16
C VAL A 420 19.74 -22.77 -9.21
N PRO A 421 18.94 -22.60 -8.15
CA PRO A 421 19.19 -21.57 -7.14
C PRO A 421 20.60 -21.70 -6.54
N SER A 422 21.37 -20.62 -6.59
CA SER A 422 22.77 -20.59 -6.14
C SER A 422 23.20 -19.17 -5.82
N THR A 423 23.99 -19.01 -4.76
CA THR A 423 24.62 -17.74 -4.41
C THR A 423 25.59 -17.24 -5.49
N THR A 424 26.13 -18.12 -6.34
CA THR A 424 27.00 -17.74 -7.47
C THR A 424 26.28 -16.91 -8.54
N ASN A 425 24.95 -17.02 -8.59
CA ASN A 425 24.09 -16.28 -9.53
C ASN A 425 23.33 -15.16 -8.81
N GLN A 426 23.88 -14.68 -7.71
CA GLN A 426 23.30 -13.62 -6.89
C GLN A 426 24.37 -12.60 -6.55
N ILE A 427 23.97 -11.34 -6.44
CA ILE A 427 24.83 -10.22 -6.04
C ILE A 427 24.25 -9.68 -4.75
N THR A 428 25.04 -9.64 -3.67
CA THR A 428 24.61 -9.00 -2.43
C THR A 428 24.61 -7.49 -2.62
N VAL A 429 23.59 -6.81 -2.09
CA VAL A 429 23.47 -5.36 -2.12
C VAL A 429 23.53 -4.85 -0.69
N SER A 430 24.57 -4.10 -0.35
CA SER A 430 24.90 -3.76 1.03
C SER A 430 23.86 -2.90 1.74
N GLY A 431 23.19 -2.00 1.00
CA GLY A 431 22.16 -1.12 1.55
C GLY A 431 20.83 -1.79 1.86
N GLY A 432 20.58 -2.98 1.28
CA GLY A 432 19.37 -3.76 1.50
C GLY A 432 18.09 -3.18 0.88
N GLY A 433 17.06 -4.01 0.81
CA GLY A 433 15.78 -3.63 0.20
C GLY A 433 15.93 -3.06 -1.23
N PRO A 434 16.61 -3.73 -2.18
CA PRO A 434 16.70 -3.25 -3.55
C PRO A 434 15.31 -3.24 -4.18
N THR A 435 14.88 -2.10 -4.74
CA THR A 435 13.51 -1.92 -5.27
C THR A 435 13.46 -1.92 -6.79
N GLY A 436 14.40 -1.24 -7.43
CA GLY A 436 14.51 -1.16 -8.88
C GLY A 436 15.93 -0.86 -9.35
N MET A 437 16.14 -1.05 -10.64
CA MET A 437 17.47 -0.98 -11.24
C MET A 437 17.43 -0.51 -12.69
N VAL A 438 18.55 0.01 -13.18
CA VAL A 438 18.80 0.29 -14.60
C VAL A 438 20.17 -0.25 -15.02
N LEU A 439 20.21 -0.85 -16.21
CA LEU A 439 21.41 -1.48 -16.77
C LEU A 439 22.09 -0.54 -17.76
N ASP A 440 23.36 -0.22 -17.52
CA ASP A 440 24.26 0.49 -18.44
C ASP A 440 25.33 -0.49 -18.96
N GLU A 441 25.00 -1.18 -20.05
CA GLU A 441 25.88 -2.19 -20.64
C GLU A 441 27.16 -1.58 -21.21
N SER A 442 27.11 -0.32 -21.67
CA SER A 442 28.26 0.38 -22.25
C SER A 442 29.40 0.55 -21.26
N ARG A 443 29.06 0.71 -19.97
CA ARG A 443 30.02 0.83 -18.86
C ARG A 443 30.10 -0.42 -18.00
N GLN A 444 29.35 -1.47 -18.34
CA GLN A 444 29.24 -2.70 -17.53
C GLN A 444 28.79 -2.37 -16.10
N ARG A 445 27.71 -1.59 -15.98
CA ARG A 445 27.15 -1.14 -14.70
C ARG A 445 25.69 -1.52 -14.57
N LEU A 446 25.31 -1.84 -13.34
CA LEU A 446 23.93 -1.90 -12.89
C LEU A 446 23.78 -0.90 -11.73
N TYR A 447 22.89 0.07 -11.88
CA TYR A 447 22.54 1.02 -10.83
C TYR A 447 21.29 0.52 -10.12
N VAL A 448 21.31 0.40 -8.80
CA VAL A 448 20.24 -0.20 -8.00
C VAL A 448 19.86 0.75 -6.88
N LEU A 449 18.58 1.04 -6.74
CA LEU A 449 18.09 1.82 -5.60
C LEU A 449 17.83 0.90 -4.40
N THR A 450 18.35 1.26 -3.23
CA THR A 450 18.13 0.58 -1.95
C THR A 450 17.21 1.40 -1.06
N ARG A 451 16.11 0.79 -0.60
CA ARG A 451 15.06 1.49 0.17
C ARG A 451 15.30 1.49 1.67
N PHE A 452 16.05 0.52 2.20
CA PHE A 452 16.28 0.42 3.64
C PHE A 452 17.14 1.58 4.15
N ASP A 453 18.15 1.99 3.37
CA ASP A 453 19.06 3.09 3.69
C ASP A 453 18.93 4.32 2.78
N ASN A 454 18.10 4.25 1.73
CA ASN A 454 17.83 5.33 0.78
C ASN A 454 19.07 5.76 -0.04
N ALA A 455 19.59 4.84 -0.84
CA ALA A 455 20.85 5.03 -1.57
C ALA A 455 20.84 4.40 -2.98
N ILE A 456 21.88 4.71 -3.76
CA ILE A 456 22.15 4.08 -5.06
C ILE A 456 23.40 3.22 -4.94
N SER A 457 23.22 1.91 -5.10
CA SER A 457 24.32 0.95 -5.26
C SER A 457 24.75 0.87 -6.72
N VAL A 458 26.06 0.91 -6.97
CA VAL A 458 26.67 0.75 -8.31
C VAL A 458 27.35 -0.61 -8.36
N ILE A 459 26.86 -1.48 -9.24
CA ILE A 459 27.34 -2.86 -9.38
C ILE A 459 28.07 -3.02 -10.72
N ASN A 460 29.24 -3.66 -10.69
CA ASN A 460 29.92 -4.11 -11.89
C ASN A 460 29.32 -5.43 -12.36
N THR A 461 28.80 -5.48 -13.58
CA THR A 461 28.08 -6.66 -14.10
C THR A 461 28.99 -7.82 -14.50
N VAL A 462 30.28 -7.55 -14.72
CA VAL A 462 31.28 -8.58 -15.06
C VAL A 462 31.80 -9.24 -13.79
N THR A 463 32.28 -8.45 -12.83
CA THR A 463 32.82 -8.99 -11.57
C THR A 463 31.72 -9.40 -10.59
N ARG A 464 30.48 -8.94 -10.80
CA ARG A 464 29.32 -9.15 -9.91
C ARG A 464 29.56 -8.62 -8.50
N LEU A 465 30.21 -7.46 -8.41
CA LEU A 465 30.51 -6.80 -7.14
C LEU A 465 29.88 -5.41 -7.11
N GLU A 466 29.36 -5.03 -5.96
CA GLU A 466 29.08 -3.63 -5.64
C GLU A 466 30.42 -2.88 -5.53
N ILE A 467 30.58 -1.83 -6.32
CA ILE A 467 31.83 -1.05 -6.42
C ILE A 467 31.70 0.36 -5.86
N SER A 468 30.47 0.83 -5.64
CA SER A 468 30.19 2.12 -5.02
C SER A 468 28.78 2.11 -4.45
N HIS A 469 28.55 2.93 -3.43
CA HIS A 469 27.29 3.06 -2.72
C HIS A 469 27.10 4.53 -2.34
N LEU A 470 26.08 5.18 -2.88
CA LEU A 470 25.88 6.62 -2.77
C LEU A 470 24.60 6.92 -1.99
N PRO A 471 24.68 7.40 -0.74
CA PRO A 471 23.49 7.80 0.00
C PRO A 471 22.84 9.04 -0.63
N MET A 472 21.51 9.05 -0.63
CA MET A 472 20.74 10.28 -0.85
C MET A 472 20.39 10.89 0.50
N TYR A 473 20.07 12.18 0.51
CA TYR A 473 19.51 12.80 1.71
C TYR A 473 18.25 12.05 2.16
N ASN A 474 18.18 11.72 3.44
CA ASN A 474 17.12 10.90 4.01
C ASN A 474 16.50 11.60 5.24
N PRO A 475 15.29 12.19 5.10
CA PRO A 475 14.60 12.83 6.22
C PRO A 475 13.91 11.83 7.16
N GLU A 476 14.03 10.52 6.92
CA GLU A 476 13.40 9.50 7.75
C GLU A 476 14.03 9.43 9.14
N PRO A 477 13.23 9.37 10.21
CA PRO A 477 13.73 9.11 11.55
C PRO A 477 14.52 7.80 11.65
N SER A 478 15.49 7.74 12.57
CA SER A 478 16.26 6.50 12.82
C SER A 478 15.36 5.32 13.20
N SER A 479 14.27 5.55 13.95
CA SER A 479 13.28 4.52 14.29
C SER A 479 12.63 3.88 13.05
N VAL A 480 12.46 4.66 11.98
CA VAL A 480 11.89 4.19 10.72
C VAL A 480 12.94 3.37 9.96
N VAL A 481 14.13 3.92 9.76
CA VAL A 481 15.24 3.27 9.03
C VAL A 481 15.65 1.95 9.68
N GLU A 482 15.80 1.94 11.01
CA GLU A 482 16.22 0.74 11.75
C GLU A 482 15.13 -0.33 11.81
N GLY A 483 13.87 0.07 12.00
CA GLY A 483 12.73 -0.81 12.19
C GLY A 483 12.18 -1.42 10.89
N ARG A 484 12.26 -0.70 9.77
CA ARG A 484 11.72 -1.11 8.46
C ARG A 484 12.12 -2.53 8.06
N ARG A 485 13.39 -2.90 8.28
CA ARG A 485 13.93 -4.19 7.87
C ARG A 485 13.15 -5.38 8.45
N PHE A 486 12.55 -5.25 9.63
CA PHE A 486 11.81 -6.35 10.28
C PHE A 486 10.49 -6.69 9.59
N LEU A 487 9.93 -5.76 8.82
CA LEU A 487 8.77 -6.03 7.96
C LEU A 487 9.18 -6.85 6.73
N TYR A 488 10.32 -6.54 6.12
CA TYR A 488 10.63 -6.98 4.76
C TYR A 488 11.71 -8.07 4.65
N ASP A 489 12.72 -8.04 5.53
CA ASP A 489 13.92 -8.87 5.40
C ASP A 489 13.64 -10.34 5.76
N ALA A 490 13.40 -11.16 4.73
CA ALA A 490 13.20 -12.60 4.81
C ALA A 490 14.46 -13.35 5.27
N LYS A 491 15.66 -12.82 5.02
CA LYS A 491 16.92 -13.43 5.49
C LYS A 491 16.90 -13.54 7.01
N ASN A 492 16.37 -12.51 7.67
CA ASN A 492 16.24 -12.46 9.12
C ASN A 492 14.91 -12.99 9.63
N SER A 493 13.81 -12.88 8.89
CA SER A 493 12.48 -13.23 9.42
C SER A 493 12.04 -14.69 9.19
N SER A 494 12.67 -15.44 8.28
CA SER A 494 12.33 -16.84 7.97
C SER A 494 13.58 -17.74 7.94
N SER A 495 13.47 -19.00 8.42
CA SER A 495 14.59 -19.97 8.30
C SER A 495 14.87 -20.37 6.85
N HIS A 496 13.87 -20.26 5.97
CA HIS A 496 14.02 -20.54 4.54
C HIS A 496 14.52 -19.32 3.75
N GLY A 497 14.41 -18.10 4.29
CA GLY A 497 14.87 -16.87 3.64
C GLY A 497 13.97 -16.38 2.49
N ASP A 498 12.76 -16.91 2.35
CA ASP A 498 11.86 -16.67 1.20
C ASP A 498 10.58 -15.87 1.54
N SER A 499 10.27 -15.70 2.83
CA SER A 499 9.04 -15.08 3.32
C SER A 499 9.31 -14.11 4.48
N SER A 500 8.50 -13.07 4.61
CA SER A 500 8.53 -12.08 5.70
C SER A 500 7.11 -11.60 6.02
N CYS A 501 6.95 -10.74 7.03
CA CYS A 501 5.65 -10.14 7.34
C CYS A 501 5.06 -9.40 6.13
N ALA A 502 5.92 -8.83 5.28
CA ALA A 502 5.53 -8.14 4.05
C ALA A 502 4.95 -9.06 2.97
N SER A 503 5.04 -10.38 3.12
CA SER A 503 4.39 -11.32 2.20
C SER A 503 2.86 -11.17 2.25
N CYS A 504 2.28 -10.88 3.42
CA CYS A 504 0.87 -10.49 3.57
C CYS A 504 0.70 -8.96 3.67
N HIS A 505 1.63 -8.28 4.35
CA HIS A 505 1.56 -6.83 4.56
C HIS A 505 2.32 -6.04 3.49
N ILE A 506 1.80 -6.12 2.26
CA ILE A 506 2.44 -5.57 1.06
C ILE A 506 2.64 -4.06 1.21
N PHE A 507 3.90 -3.63 1.34
CA PHE A 507 4.29 -2.22 1.59
C PHE A 507 3.60 -1.60 2.81
N GLY A 508 3.47 -2.38 3.88
CA GLY A 508 2.77 -1.97 5.11
C GLY A 508 1.25 -1.99 5.00
N ASP A 509 0.69 -2.41 3.86
CA ASP A 509 -0.75 -2.52 3.64
C ASP A 509 -1.23 -3.98 3.76
N PHE A 510 -2.14 -4.44 2.92
CA PHE A 510 -2.69 -5.80 2.92
C PHE A 510 -2.56 -6.45 1.53
N ASP A 511 -2.63 -7.78 1.44
CA ASP A 511 -2.51 -8.56 0.21
C ASP A 511 -3.83 -8.75 -0.54
N SER A 512 -4.95 -8.33 0.05
CA SER A 512 -6.32 -8.54 -0.46
C SER A 512 -6.81 -9.98 -0.41
N LEU A 513 -6.20 -10.81 0.43
CA LEU A 513 -6.63 -12.19 0.66
C LEU A 513 -7.21 -12.38 2.07
N THR A 514 -7.94 -13.49 2.19
CA THR A 514 -8.37 -14.07 3.47
C THR A 514 -7.56 -15.32 3.74
N TRP A 515 -7.14 -15.49 5.00
CA TRP A 515 -6.33 -16.60 5.46
C TRP A 515 -6.95 -17.30 6.66
N ASP A 516 -6.90 -18.62 6.67
CA ASP A 516 -7.20 -19.36 7.89
C ASP A 516 -5.92 -19.68 8.67
N LEU A 517 -5.49 -18.69 9.45
CA LEU A 517 -4.33 -18.76 10.32
C LEU A 517 -4.73 -19.12 11.75
N GLY A 518 -5.75 -19.97 11.95
CA GLY A 518 -5.97 -20.59 13.27
C GLY A 518 -4.74 -21.40 13.70
N ASN A 519 -4.61 -21.69 14.99
CA ASN A 519 -3.52 -22.54 15.51
C ASN A 519 -4.10 -23.68 16.37
N PRO A 520 -4.40 -24.85 15.78
CA PRO A 520 -4.99 -25.98 16.51
C PRO A 520 -4.14 -26.46 17.70
N ASP A 521 -2.83 -26.18 17.71
CA ASP A 521 -1.90 -26.52 18.79
C ASP A 521 -1.94 -25.53 19.98
N ALA A 522 -2.68 -24.42 19.87
CA ALA A 522 -2.77 -23.40 20.91
C ALA A 522 -3.97 -23.62 21.87
N LEU A 523 -3.95 -22.88 22.98
CA LEU A 523 -4.96 -22.95 24.03
C LEU A 523 -5.98 -21.81 23.89
N VAL A 524 -7.19 -22.04 24.39
CA VAL A 524 -8.22 -20.99 24.54
C VAL A 524 -7.75 -19.97 25.58
N LYS A 525 -7.91 -18.68 25.29
CA LYS A 525 -7.53 -17.58 26.20
C LYS A 525 -8.75 -16.76 26.62
N THR A 526 -8.68 -16.13 27.79
CA THR A 526 -9.65 -15.13 28.23
C THR A 526 -9.54 -13.87 27.38
N ASN A 527 -10.65 -13.14 27.22
CA ASN A 527 -10.67 -11.85 26.57
C ASN A 527 -10.72 -10.73 27.63
N PRO A 528 -9.64 -9.95 27.81
CA PRO A 528 -9.59 -8.85 28.77
C PRO A 528 -10.07 -7.51 28.18
N SER A 529 -10.53 -7.50 26.92
CA SER A 529 -10.90 -6.26 26.23
C SER A 529 -12.19 -5.66 26.79
N PRO A 530 -12.22 -4.34 27.01
CA PRO A 530 -13.48 -3.66 27.34
C PRO A 530 -14.50 -3.83 26.21
N ILE A 531 -15.77 -3.96 26.59
CA ILE A 531 -16.88 -4.23 25.67
C ILE A 531 -17.74 -2.97 25.54
N VAL A 532 -18.21 -2.67 24.33
CA VAL A 532 -19.16 -1.58 24.08
C VAL A 532 -20.45 -1.87 24.88
N PRO A 533 -20.93 -0.93 25.71
CA PRO A 533 -22.17 -1.12 26.46
C PRO A 533 -23.39 -1.11 25.54
N VAL A 534 -24.45 -1.80 25.95
CA VAL A 534 -25.76 -1.74 25.29
C VAL A 534 -26.64 -0.67 25.91
N LEU A 535 -27.69 -0.26 25.20
CA LEU A 535 -28.67 0.69 25.75
C LEU A 535 -29.39 0.05 26.96
N PRO A 536 -29.74 0.84 28.00
CA PRO A 536 -30.27 0.31 29.26
C PRO A 536 -31.51 -0.59 29.12
N GLU A 537 -32.34 -0.35 28.12
CA GLU A 537 -33.54 -1.14 27.81
C GLU A 537 -33.24 -2.58 27.36
N PHE A 538 -32.01 -2.88 26.92
CA PHE A 538 -31.56 -4.23 26.54
C PHE A 538 -30.81 -4.96 27.67
N GLY A 539 -30.72 -4.36 28.86
CA GLY A 539 -30.12 -4.97 30.05
C GLY A 539 -28.67 -4.56 30.29
N ASN A 540 -28.01 -5.28 31.21
CA ASN A 540 -26.66 -4.94 31.70
C ASN A 540 -25.57 -5.88 31.18
N ASP A 541 -25.92 -6.93 30.44
CA ASP A 541 -24.97 -7.86 29.84
C ASP A 541 -24.75 -7.50 28.36
N PRO A 542 -23.65 -6.83 28.00
CA PRO A 542 -23.39 -6.45 26.61
C PRO A 542 -22.96 -7.63 25.72
N THR A 543 -22.81 -8.83 26.28
CA THR A 543 -22.42 -10.03 25.53
C THR A 543 -23.61 -10.88 25.13
N PHE A 544 -24.80 -10.62 25.69
CA PHE A 544 -25.98 -11.47 25.55
C PHE A 544 -25.68 -12.98 25.79
N GLY A 545 -24.78 -13.27 26.74
CA GLY A 545 -24.34 -14.63 27.07
C GLY A 545 -23.40 -15.29 26.06
N GLN A 546 -22.90 -14.58 25.05
CA GLN A 546 -21.92 -15.11 24.09
C GLN A 546 -20.58 -15.43 24.77
N ASP A 547 -19.92 -16.50 24.33
CA ASP A 547 -18.56 -16.81 24.78
C ASP A 547 -17.55 -15.82 24.18
N THR A 548 -17.00 -14.96 25.03
CA THR A 548 -16.07 -13.91 24.62
C THR A 548 -14.62 -14.38 24.52
N ARG A 549 -14.32 -15.63 24.92
CA ARG A 549 -12.95 -16.16 24.96
C ARG A 549 -12.35 -16.26 23.56
N PHE A 550 -11.03 -16.06 23.49
CA PHE A 550 -10.28 -16.23 22.25
C PHE A 550 -9.98 -17.70 21.99
N HIS A 551 -10.79 -18.33 21.14
CA HIS A 551 -10.53 -19.67 20.65
C HIS A 551 -9.38 -19.67 19.62
N PRO A 552 -8.45 -20.65 19.65
CA PRO A 552 -7.30 -20.65 18.75
C PRO A 552 -7.64 -21.08 17.31
N LEU A 553 -8.70 -21.87 17.12
CA LEU A 553 -9.37 -22.00 15.82
C LEU A 553 -10.26 -20.78 15.63
N LYS A 554 -9.96 -19.98 14.61
CA LYS A 554 -10.59 -18.67 14.39
C LYS A 554 -11.29 -18.52 13.04
N GLY A 555 -11.12 -19.51 12.17
CA GLY A 555 -11.61 -19.44 10.81
C GLY A 555 -10.83 -18.47 9.91
N PRO A 556 -11.34 -18.27 8.69
CA PRO A 556 -10.79 -17.32 7.73
C PRO A 556 -10.86 -15.89 8.25
N LEU A 557 -9.76 -15.13 8.15
CA LEU A 557 -9.70 -13.70 8.44
C LEU A 557 -8.93 -12.96 7.35
N ALA A 558 -9.47 -11.85 6.87
CA ALA A 558 -8.84 -11.00 5.86
C ALA A 558 -7.59 -10.31 6.42
N THR A 559 -6.54 -10.16 5.61
CA THR A 559 -5.36 -9.41 6.03
C THR A 559 -5.72 -7.95 6.33
N GLN A 560 -5.25 -7.40 7.46
CA GLN A 560 -5.42 -5.98 7.81
C GLN A 560 -4.18 -5.17 7.42
N SER A 561 -4.40 -3.87 7.17
CA SER A 561 -3.30 -2.92 6.96
C SER A 561 -2.51 -2.71 8.25
N LEU A 562 -1.20 -2.45 8.14
CA LEU A 562 -0.41 -1.92 9.26
C LEU A 562 -0.52 -0.40 9.37
N ARG A 563 -1.17 0.26 8.40
CA ARG A 563 -1.37 1.72 8.40
C ARG A 563 -2.33 2.13 9.51
N GLY A 564 -1.96 3.18 10.24
CA GLY A 564 -2.81 3.83 11.24
C GLY A 564 -3.09 2.99 12.49
N MET A 565 -2.24 2.02 12.84
CA MET A 565 -2.48 1.19 14.03
C MET A 565 -2.40 1.96 15.35
N ALA A 566 -1.63 3.04 15.42
CA ALA A 566 -1.51 3.85 16.63
C ALA A 566 -2.87 4.47 17.00
N ASN A 567 -3.16 4.55 18.31
CA ASN A 567 -4.37 5.14 18.91
C ASN A 567 -5.66 4.31 18.73
N HIS A 568 -5.55 3.02 18.41
CA HIS A 568 -6.67 2.12 18.12
C HIS A 568 -6.70 0.88 19.04
N GLY A 569 -5.81 0.76 20.02
CA GLY A 569 -5.82 -0.29 21.04
C GLY A 569 -5.52 -1.71 20.56
N PRO A 570 -6.32 -2.73 20.94
CA PRO A 570 -6.10 -4.13 20.57
C PRO A 570 -5.91 -4.33 19.06
N MET A 571 -5.10 -5.30 18.65
CA MET A 571 -4.81 -5.61 17.26
C MET A 571 -5.36 -6.98 16.85
N HIS A 572 -5.39 -7.22 15.52
CA HIS A 572 -6.09 -8.33 14.86
C HIS A 572 -7.62 -8.23 15.01
N TRP A 573 -8.39 -8.90 14.13
CA TRP A 573 -9.85 -8.70 14.02
C TRP A 573 -10.60 -8.96 15.33
N ARG A 574 -10.05 -9.85 16.17
CA ARG A 574 -10.64 -10.22 17.45
C ARG A 574 -10.18 -9.38 18.62
N GLY A 575 -9.11 -8.58 18.45
CA GLY A 575 -8.43 -7.93 19.58
C GLY A 575 -7.68 -8.91 20.48
N ASP A 576 -7.37 -10.13 20.00
CA ASP A 576 -6.63 -11.17 20.74
C ASP A 576 -5.12 -10.88 20.85
N ARG A 577 -4.66 -9.80 20.23
CA ARG A 577 -3.35 -9.20 20.44
C ARG A 577 -3.55 -7.90 21.21
N ASN A 578 -3.34 -7.93 22.52
CA ASN A 578 -3.63 -6.81 23.41
C ASN A 578 -2.69 -6.81 24.64
N GLY A 579 -2.75 -5.74 25.44
CA GLY A 579 -2.03 -5.61 26.71
C GLY A 579 -2.90 -5.80 27.97
N GLY A 580 -4.16 -6.26 27.82
CA GLY A 580 -5.17 -6.24 28.89
C GLY A 580 -4.86 -7.09 30.11
N ASP A 581 -4.05 -8.14 29.95
CA ASP A 581 -3.62 -9.00 31.06
C ASP A 581 -2.50 -8.36 31.92
N THR A 582 -1.92 -7.23 31.49
CA THR A 582 -0.75 -6.62 32.14
C THR A 582 -1.08 -5.40 33.00
N ALA A 583 -2.16 -4.69 32.69
CA ALA A 583 -2.59 -3.49 33.40
C ALA A 583 -4.08 -3.21 33.14
N PRO A 584 -4.77 -2.43 34.00
CA PRO A 584 -6.13 -1.97 33.74
C PRO A 584 -6.25 -1.20 32.42
N SER A 585 -7.32 -1.44 31.68
CA SER A 585 -7.58 -0.79 30.39
C SER A 585 -8.01 0.66 30.55
N ALA A 586 -7.22 1.59 29.98
CA ALA A 586 -7.57 3.01 29.89
C ALA A 586 -6.92 3.64 28.64
N GLN A 587 -7.71 4.42 27.90
CA GLN A 587 -7.24 5.17 26.72
C GLN A 587 -6.25 6.28 27.14
N PRO A 588 -5.26 6.63 26.30
CA PRO A 588 -4.88 5.98 25.05
C PRO A 588 -4.11 4.66 25.23
N ASP A 589 -3.19 4.56 26.21
CA ASP A 589 -2.09 3.58 26.13
C ASP A 589 -1.97 2.65 27.36
N SER A 590 -3.09 2.24 27.98
CA SER A 590 -3.09 1.33 29.14
C SER A 590 -3.95 0.08 28.94
N GLY A 591 -3.47 -1.06 29.46
CA GLY A 591 -4.15 -2.35 29.38
C GLY A 591 -4.45 -2.77 27.95
N ALA A 592 -5.69 -3.11 27.64
CA ALA A 592 -6.09 -3.54 26.31
C ALA A 592 -5.82 -2.46 25.24
N PHE A 593 -5.86 -1.17 25.61
CA PHE A 593 -5.64 -0.06 24.68
C PHE A 593 -4.16 0.24 24.40
N ASN A 594 -3.21 -0.43 25.05
CA ASN A 594 -1.79 -0.23 24.76
C ASN A 594 -1.37 -0.91 23.45
N GLU A 595 -1.17 -0.14 22.36
CA GLU A 595 -0.83 -0.69 21.04
C GLU A 595 0.58 -1.26 20.98
N GLU A 596 1.52 -0.72 21.74
CA GLU A 596 2.88 -1.24 21.79
C GLU A 596 2.88 -2.67 22.36
N ALA A 597 2.16 -2.89 23.46
CA ALA A 597 1.95 -4.20 24.05
C ALA A 597 1.19 -5.12 23.09
N ALA A 598 0.13 -4.63 22.44
CA ALA A 598 -0.64 -5.37 21.44
C ALA A 598 0.23 -5.85 20.27
N PHE A 599 1.03 -4.97 19.68
CA PHE A 599 1.89 -5.31 18.56
C PHE A 599 2.95 -6.35 18.94
N LYS A 600 3.50 -6.25 20.15
CA LYS A 600 4.49 -7.22 20.65
C LYS A 600 3.92 -8.64 20.80
N GLN A 601 2.60 -8.81 20.91
CA GLN A 601 1.95 -10.12 20.93
C GLN A 601 2.04 -10.87 19.59
N PHE A 602 2.51 -10.24 18.50
CA PHE A 602 2.77 -10.92 17.22
C PHE A 602 4.15 -11.59 17.15
N ASN A 603 5.04 -11.42 18.14
CA ASN A 603 6.37 -12.06 18.12
C ASN A 603 6.37 -13.59 17.85
N PRO A 604 5.40 -14.38 18.36
CA PRO A 604 5.29 -15.79 18.01
C PRO A 604 5.15 -16.07 16.51
N ALA A 605 4.56 -15.16 15.72
CA ALA A 605 4.34 -15.36 14.29
C ALA A 605 5.66 -15.53 13.50
N PHE A 606 6.78 -14.95 13.96
CA PHE A 606 8.09 -15.21 13.38
C PHE A 606 8.44 -16.70 13.41
N LYS A 607 8.06 -17.41 14.47
CA LYS A 607 8.26 -18.85 14.59
C LYS A 607 7.13 -19.62 13.93
N ASP A 608 5.90 -19.30 14.29
CA ASP A 608 4.71 -20.12 14.05
C ASP A 608 4.17 -19.98 12.61
N LEU A 609 4.40 -18.85 11.96
CA LEU A 609 3.98 -18.59 10.58
C LEU A 609 5.18 -18.47 9.63
N LEU A 610 6.14 -17.59 9.91
CA LEU A 610 7.31 -17.38 9.04
C LEU A 610 8.35 -18.51 9.12
N GLY A 611 8.22 -19.40 10.10
CA GLY A 611 9.11 -20.55 10.23
C GLY A 611 10.54 -20.19 10.65
N ARG A 612 10.75 -19.12 11.43
CA ARG A 612 12.04 -18.86 12.11
C ARG A 612 12.27 -19.88 13.24
N SER A 613 13.52 -20.21 13.53
CA SER A 613 13.87 -21.13 14.63
C SER A 613 13.59 -20.55 16.03
N ALA A 614 13.51 -19.22 16.15
CA ALA A 614 13.25 -18.48 17.38
C ALA A 614 12.48 -17.18 17.09
N GLN A 615 11.82 -16.65 18.11
CA GLN A 615 11.22 -15.31 18.07
C GLN A 615 12.30 -14.22 17.96
N LEU A 616 11.90 -12.98 17.66
CA LEU A 616 12.78 -11.82 17.79
C LEU A 616 13.11 -11.56 19.27
N SER A 617 14.30 -11.03 19.53
CA SER A 617 14.62 -10.49 20.85
C SER A 617 13.73 -9.27 21.18
N PRO A 618 13.56 -8.92 22.47
CA PRO A 618 12.77 -7.75 22.84
C PRO A 618 13.23 -6.45 22.19
N ALA A 619 14.54 -6.26 22.00
CA ALA A 619 15.10 -5.06 21.38
C ALA A 619 14.83 -5.02 19.86
N GLU A 620 14.93 -6.16 19.17
CA GLU A 620 14.58 -6.26 17.74
C GLU A 620 13.08 -6.00 17.54
N LEU A 621 12.24 -6.61 18.36
CA LEU A 621 10.79 -6.41 18.29
C LEU A 621 10.40 -4.97 18.59
N GLN A 622 11.07 -4.29 19.54
CA GLN A 622 10.84 -2.87 19.81
C GLN A 622 11.05 -2.03 18.56
N LYS A 623 12.18 -2.22 17.84
CA LYS A 623 12.45 -1.47 16.61
C LYS A 623 11.36 -1.69 15.56
N PHE A 624 10.85 -2.93 15.45
CA PHE A 624 9.74 -3.20 14.56
C PHE A 624 8.45 -2.51 15.01
N THR A 625 8.13 -2.54 16.31
CA THR A 625 6.98 -1.85 16.88
C THR A 625 7.04 -0.34 16.62
N ASP A 626 8.19 0.29 16.88
CA ASP A 626 8.39 1.73 16.69
C ASP A 626 8.15 2.13 15.23
N PHE A 627 8.64 1.33 14.27
CA PHE A 627 8.38 1.55 12.84
C PHE A 627 6.90 1.32 12.47
N ALA A 628 6.33 0.18 12.86
CA ALA A 628 4.99 -0.21 12.40
C ALA A 628 3.89 0.74 12.92
N LEU A 629 4.04 1.27 14.15
CA LEU A 629 3.09 2.22 14.72
C LEU A 629 3.20 3.64 14.11
N GLN A 630 4.23 3.92 13.31
CA GLN A 630 4.39 5.21 12.62
C GLN A 630 3.77 5.26 11.23
N ILE A 631 3.40 4.11 10.65
CA ILE A 631 2.85 4.05 9.30
C ILE A 631 1.45 4.67 9.31
N MET A 632 1.21 5.66 8.45
CA MET A 632 -0.07 6.36 8.32
C MET A 632 -0.81 5.98 7.04
N TYR A 633 -2.13 6.10 7.09
CA TYR A 633 -2.93 6.05 5.88
C TYR A 633 -2.77 7.33 5.05
N PRO A 634 -2.82 7.22 3.70
CA PRO A 634 -3.03 8.39 2.86
C PRO A 634 -4.43 9.01 3.09
N PRO A 635 -4.67 10.25 2.61
CA PRO A 635 -6.01 10.84 2.61
C PRO A 635 -7.03 9.98 1.87
N ASN A 636 -8.30 10.07 2.26
CA ASN A 636 -9.38 9.33 1.60
C ASN A 636 -9.69 9.94 0.21
N PRO A 637 -9.52 9.20 -0.90
CA PRO A 637 -9.67 9.71 -2.26
C PRO A 637 -11.14 9.89 -2.71
N ILE A 638 -12.10 9.42 -1.91
CA ILE A 638 -13.54 9.54 -2.18
C ILE A 638 -14.12 10.83 -1.61
N ARG A 639 -13.42 11.47 -0.65
CA ARG A 639 -13.82 12.77 -0.10
C ARG A 639 -13.45 13.90 -1.05
N ASN A 640 -14.32 14.90 -1.15
CA ASN A 640 -14.03 16.11 -1.91
C ASN A 640 -12.82 16.85 -1.33
N LEU A 641 -12.03 17.52 -2.18
CA LEU A 641 -10.81 18.20 -1.76
C LEU A 641 -11.04 19.38 -0.81
N ASP A 642 -12.23 19.97 -0.83
CA ASP A 642 -12.67 20.97 0.15
C ASP A 642 -13.23 20.34 1.44
N ASN A 643 -13.01 19.04 1.60
CA ASN A 643 -13.46 18.20 2.70
C ASN A 643 -14.99 18.13 2.87
N SER A 644 -15.77 18.64 1.91
CA SER A 644 -17.23 18.50 1.92
C SER A 644 -17.66 17.07 1.62
N LEU A 645 -18.85 16.71 2.10
CA LEU A 645 -19.53 15.47 1.75
C LEU A 645 -20.57 15.74 0.66
N THR A 646 -20.81 14.76 -0.21
CA THR A 646 -21.97 14.78 -1.10
C THR A 646 -23.27 14.69 -0.28
N PRO A 647 -24.44 15.06 -0.85
CA PRO A 647 -25.71 14.96 -0.12
C PRO A 647 -25.98 13.56 0.47
N ASN A 648 -25.68 12.50 -0.29
CA ASN A 648 -25.87 11.12 0.16
C ASN A 648 -24.87 10.74 1.26
N GLN A 649 -23.60 11.14 1.12
CA GLN A 649 -22.60 10.92 2.17
C GLN A 649 -22.95 11.67 3.47
N GLN A 650 -23.49 12.89 3.36
CA GLN A 650 -23.93 13.65 4.52
C GLN A 650 -25.15 13.00 5.19
N ALA A 651 -26.17 12.60 4.41
CA ALA A 651 -27.33 11.86 4.93
C ALA A 651 -26.91 10.55 5.60
N GLY A 652 -25.96 9.83 4.98
CA GLY A 652 -25.37 8.61 5.53
C GLY A 652 -24.64 8.85 6.84
N LYS A 653 -23.84 9.92 6.93
CA LYS A 653 -23.19 10.35 8.18
C LYS A 653 -24.21 10.68 9.26
N ASP A 654 -25.24 11.44 8.93
CA ASP A 654 -26.26 11.86 9.89
C ASP A 654 -27.01 10.65 10.47
N PHE A 655 -27.34 9.67 9.62
CA PHE A 655 -27.90 8.39 10.06
C PHE A 655 -26.91 7.62 10.95
N PHE A 656 -25.70 7.39 10.44
CA PHE A 656 -24.65 6.61 11.10
C PHE A 656 -24.33 7.12 12.51
N MET A 657 -24.28 8.44 12.67
CA MET A 657 -23.91 9.08 13.93
C MET A 657 -25.09 9.17 14.90
N ASN A 658 -26.31 9.44 14.42
CA ASN A 658 -27.38 9.92 15.28
C ASN A 658 -28.62 9.01 15.34
N VAL A 659 -28.76 8.03 14.45
CA VAL A 659 -29.95 7.17 14.41
C VAL A 659 -29.67 5.83 15.06
N THR A 660 -30.39 5.55 16.15
CA THR A 660 -30.39 4.21 16.77
C THR A 660 -30.94 3.20 15.77
N SER A 661 -30.13 2.20 15.45
CA SER A 661 -30.45 1.11 14.51
C SER A 661 -30.11 -0.27 15.09
N PHE A 662 -29.59 -0.30 16.31
CA PHE A 662 -29.17 -1.52 16.99
C PHE A 662 -29.22 -1.34 18.51
N PHE A 663 -29.09 -2.43 19.27
CA PHE A 663 -29.18 -2.39 20.73
C PHE A 663 -28.00 -1.66 21.42
N HIS A 664 -26.89 -1.45 20.72
CA HIS A 664 -25.80 -0.57 21.18
C HIS A 664 -26.13 0.93 21.00
N GLY A 665 -27.08 1.28 20.12
CA GLY A 665 -27.36 2.66 19.73
C GLY A 665 -27.27 2.87 18.21
N SER A 666 -26.73 4.03 17.83
CA SER A 666 -26.33 4.29 16.44
C SER A 666 -25.06 3.51 16.07
N CYS A 667 -24.73 3.46 14.78
CA CYS A 667 -23.51 2.79 14.31
C CYS A 667 -22.25 3.37 14.98
N ALA A 668 -22.26 4.66 15.30
CA ALA A 668 -21.18 5.36 15.99
C ALA A 668 -20.97 4.94 17.46
N ALA A 669 -21.94 4.26 18.08
CA ALA A 669 -21.79 3.70 19.43
C ALA A 669 -20.67 2.66 19.48
N CYS A 670 -20.53 1.85 18.43
CA CYS A 670 -19.38 0.97 18.24
C CYS A 670 -18.29 1.69 17.43
N HIS A 671 -18.65 2.25 16.27
CA HIS A 671 -17.70 2.83 15.33
C HIS A 671 -17.47 4.32 15.57
N THR A 672 -16.84 4.66 16.70
CA THR A 672 -16.62 6.05 17.11
C THR A 672 -15.82 6.84 16.07
N LEU A 673 -16.35 8.01 15.70
CA LEU A 673 -15.65 9.03 14.91
C LEU A 673 -15.45 10.30 15.75
N ASP A 674 -14.23 10.50 16.23
CA ASP A 674 -13.81 11.71 16.96
C ASP A 674 -12.37 12.07 16.57
N PRO A 675 -12.17 13.01 15.61
CA PRO A 675 -10.84 13.43 15.17
C PRO A 675 -9.97 14.09 16.26
N ASN A 676 -10.54 14.42 17.44
CA ASN A 676 -9.84 15.06 18.54
C ASN A 676 -9.58 14.15 19.74
N ALA A 677 -10.08 12.91 19.72
CA ALA A 677 -9.80 11.92 20.75
C ALA A 677 -8.29 11.74 20.94
N ASN A 678 -7.85 11.62 22.20
CA ASN A 678 -6.45 11.41 22.56
C ASN A 678 -5.48 12.44 21.92
N ALA A 679 -5.77 13.74 22.07
CA ALA A 679 -4.97 14.84 21.51
C ALA A 679 -3.47 14.78 21.85
N SER A 680 -3.08 14.13 22.96
CA SER A 680 -1.68 13.89 23.33
C SER A 680 -0.89 13.04 22.33
N LYS A 681 -1.56 12.30 21.44
CA LYS A 681 -0.94 11.48 20.39
C LYS A 681 -0.52 12.29 19.16
N GLY A 682 -0.69 13.62 19.18
CA GLY A 682 -0.23 14.52 18.13
C GLY A 682 -0.85 14.17 16.78
N ARG A 683 -0.02 13.86 15.77
CA ARG A 683 -0.48 13.49 14.42
C ARG A 683 -1.29 12.18 14.37
N PHE A 684 -1.14 11.31 15.37
CA PHE A 684 -1.85 10.02 15.47
C PHE A 684 -3.14 10.12 16.30
N LYS A 685 -3.54 11.31 16.74
CA LYS A 685 -4.78 11.51 17.49
C LYS A 685 -6.01 11.12 16.65
N GLY A 686 -7.11 10.90 17.35
CA GLY A 686 -8.45 10.70 16.79
C GLY A 686 -8.87 9.24 16.71
N PHE A 687 -10.18 9.02 16.80
CA PHE A 687 -10.84 7.75 16.54
C PHE A 687 -11.51 7.80 15.18
N PHE A 688 -11.21 6.82 14.32
CA PHE A 688 -11.68 6.75 12.94
C PHE A 688 -12.43 5.43 12.68
N GLY A 689 -13.54 5.26 13.40
CA GLY A 689 -14.42 4.10 13.33
C GLY A 689 -14.14 3.06 14.41
N THR A 690 -13.28 3.34 15.39
CA THR A 690 -13.03 2.45 16.55
C THR A 690 -12.37 3.23 17.68
N ASP A 691 -12.78 2.95 18.91
CA ASP A 691 -12.14 3.36 20.16
C ASP A 691 -11.38 2.19 20.82
N GLY A 692 -11.15 1.10 20.06
CA GLY A 692 -10.43 -0.09 20.52
C GLY A 692 -11.25 -1.11 21.30
N ARG A 693 -12.54 -0.87 21.60
CA ARG A 693 -13.38 -1.83 22.32
C ARG A 693 -13.79 -3.03 21.47
N SER A 694 -14.18 -4.10 22.14
CA SER A 694 -14.90 -5.23 21.53
C SER A 694 -16.40 -4.98 21.54
N SER A 695 -17.11 -5.61 20.61
CA SER A 695 -18.57 -5.52 20.51
C SER A 695 -19.13 -6.92 20.30
N TRP A 696 -20.38 -7.11 20.74
CA TRP A 696 -21.16 -8.24 20.26
C TRP A 696 -21.25 -8.20 18.73
N ASP A 697 -21.22 -9.38 18.13
CA ASP A 697 -21.45 -9.62 16.70
C ASP A 697 -22.36 -10.86 16.58
N ALA A 698 -23.16 -10.91 15.52
CA ALA A 698 -24.08 -12.02 15.27
C ALA A 698 -23.34 -13.32 14.89
N GLU A 699 -22.06 -13.20 14.52
CA GLU A 699 -21.20 -14.33 14.24
C GLU A 699 -20.76 -15.06 15.50
N PRO A 700 -20.40 -16.36 15.40
CA PRO A 700 -19.87 -17.14 16.53
C PRO A 700 -18.56 -16.59 17.12
N LEU A 701 -17.90 -15.65 16.44
CA LEU A 701 -16.68 -14.98 16.90
C LEU A 701 -17.03 -13.66 17.61
N PHE A 702 -16.30 -13.33 18.68
CA PHE A 702 -16.44 -12.05 19.39
C PHE A 702 -15.34 -11.06 18.97
N PRO A 703 -15.62 -10.07 18.09
CA PRO A 703 -14.58 -9.24 17.49
C PRO A 703 -14.22 -7.99 18.31
N LYS A 704 -13.07 -7.41 17.97
CA LYS A 704 -12.79 -5.99 18.24
C LYS A 704 -13.52 -5.16 17.19
N VAL A 705 -14.09 -4.01 17.56
CA VAL A 705 -14.65 -3.07 16.58
C VAL A 705 -13.53 -2.57 15.65
N PRO A 706 -13.62 -2.81 14.32
CA PRO A 706 -12.60 -2.39 13.38
C PRO A 706 -12.75 -0.92 12.97
N HIS A 707 -11.65 -0.28 12.58
CA HIS A 707 -11.70 1.04 11.97
C HIS A 707 -12.36 1.01 10.59
N LEU A 708 -12.81 2.17 10.08
CA LEU A 708 -13.51 2.26 8.79
C LEU A 708 -12.74 3.02 7.70
N ARG A 709 -11.51 3.47 7.98
CA ARG A 709 -10.70 4.35 7.10
C ARG A 709 -10.49 3.87 5.66
N ASN A 710 -10.48 2.56 5.41
CA ASN A 710 -10.05 2.00 4.12
C ASN A 710 -11.11 1.17 3.39
N MET A 711 -12.40 1.35 3.69
CA MET A 711 -13.46 0.56 3.07
C MET A 711 -13.48 0.68 1.54
N TYR A 712 -13.14 1.84 0.99
CA TYR A 712 -13.06 2.05 -0.47
C TYR A 712 -12.02 1.16 -1.16
N GLN A 713 -10.99 0.68 -0.45
CA GLN A 713 -9.96 -0.20 -1.03
C GLN A 713 -10.41 -1.67 -1.13
N LYS A 714 -11.55 -2.04 -0.52
CA LYS A 714 -12.06 -3.42 -0.48
C LYS A 714 -13.12 -3.72 -1.54
N VAL A 715 -13.44 -2.75 -2.40
CA VAL A 715 -14.43 -2.88 -3.47
C VAL A 715 -13.95 -3.85 -4.55
N GLY A 716 -14.79 -4.82 -4.93
CA GLY A 716 -14.55 -5.66 -6.11
C GLY A 716 -15.18 -7.05 -6.09
N MET A 717 -15.73 -7.49 -4.95
CA MET A 717 -16.53 -8.70 -4.82
C MET A 717 -18.02 -8.34 -4.86
N PHE A 718 -18.80 -9.06 -5.66
CA PHE A 718 -20.25 -8.92 -5.73
C PHE A 718 -20.89 -10.31 -5.88
N GLY A 719 -22.04 -10.53 -5.24
CA GLY A 719 -22.80 -11.77 -5.32
C GLY A 719 -22.72 -12.58 -4.03
N ALA A 720 -23.78 -12.52 -3.23
CA ALA A 720 -23.95 -13.31 -2.01
C ALA A 720 -24.77 -14.59 -2.29
N GLY A 721 -24.22 -15.75 -1.94
CA GLY A 721 -24.92 -17.04 -1.99
C GLY A 721 -25.81 -17.33 -0.77
N PHE A 722 -26.11 -16.30 0.03
CA PHE A 722 -26.85 -16.37 1.29
C PHE A 722 -27.71 -15.11 1.46
N GLY A 723 -28.77 -15.19 2.27
CA GLY A 723 -29.53 -14.01 2.69
C GLY A 723 -28.92 -13.36 3.94
N PHE A 724 -29.02 -12.04 4.05
CA PHE A 724 -28.54 -11.28 5.22
C PHE A 724 -29.46 -10.10 5.49
N GLY A 725 -29.98 -10.00 6.72
CA GLY A 725 -31.08 -9.10 7.03
C GLY A 725 -32.31 -9.39 6.18
N SER A 726 -32.92 -8.36 5.59
CA SER A 726 -34.05 -8.53 4.66
C SER A 726 -33.64 -8.80 3.21
N VAL A 727 -32.34 -8.90 2.91
CA VAL A 727 -31.83 -9.07 1.55
C VAL A 727 -31.62 -10.57 1.28
N GLY A 728 -32.23 -11.07 0.21
CA GLY A 728 -32.08 -12.47 -0.20
C GLY A 728 -30.77 -12.75 -0.94
N GLU A 729 -30.59 -14.00 -1.37
CA GLU A 729 -29.45 -14.41 -2.19
C GLU A 729 -29.41 -13.66 -3.54
N ASP A 730 -28.21 -13.35 -4.00
CA ASP A 730 -28.01 -12.77 -5.33
C ASP A 730 -28.13 -13.84 -6.43
N PRO A 731 -28.59 -13.46 -7.64
CA PRO A 731 -28.38 -14.29 -8.81
C PRO A 731 -26.88 -14.36 -9.14
N PHE A 732 -26.52 -15.20 -10.11
CA PHE A 732 -25.14 -15.21 -10.60
C PHE A 732 -24.81 -13.87 -11.31
N LEU A 733 -23.87 -13.11 -10.76
CA LEU A 733 -23.56 -11.74 -11.20
C LEU A 733 -22.44 -11.65 -12.25
N GLY A 734 -21.93 -12.78 -12.75
CA GLY A 734 -20.88 -12.80 -13.76
C GLY A 734 -19.49 -12.53 -13.19
N ASP A 735 -18.59 -12.02 -14.04
CA ASP A 735 -17.20 -11.75 -13.70
C ASP A 735 -17.06 -10.65 -12.64
N GLN A 736 -16.24 -10.89 -11.62
CA GLN A 736 -15.84 -9.91 -10.61
C GLN A 736 -14.32 -9.79 -10.55
N VAL A 737 -13.81 -8.66 -10.03
CA VAL A 737 -12.37 -8.40 -9.94
C VAL A 737 -11.73 -8.87 -8.64
N ARG A 738 -12.54 -9.13 -7.59
CA ARG A 738 -12.08 -9.67 -6.29
C ARG A 738 -13.02 -10.76 -5.79
N GLY A 739 -12.47 -11.69 -5.00
CA GLY A 739 -13.21 -12.76 -4.32
C GLY A 739 -13.46 -12.50 -2.84
N ILE A 740 -12.93 -11.41 -2.30
CA ILE A 740 -12.97 -11.10 -0.87
C ILE A 740 -13.56 -9.68 -0.73
N GLY A 741 -14.56 -9.53 0.13
CA GLY A 741 -15.29 -8.29 0.38
C GLY A 741 -15.06 -7.74 1.79
N TYR A 742 -16.17 -7.44 2.46
CA TYR A 742 -16.26 -6.85 3.80
C TYR A 742 -16.50 -7.91 4.87
N ASN A 743 -16.55 -7.44 6.12
CA ASN A 743 -16.45 -8.21 7.35
C ASN A 743 -15.04 -8.75 7.63
N SER A 744 -14.85 -9.39 8.80
CA SER A 744 -13.58 -9.88 9.29
C SER A 744 -13.01 -11.01 8.43
N ASP A 745 -13.87 -11.90 7.92
CA ASP A 745 -13.53 -13.00 7.04
C ASP A 745 -13.54 -12.62 5.54
N GLY A 746 -14.22 -11.53 5.19
CA GLY A 746 -14.37 -11.04 3.83
C GLY A 746 -15.53 -11.66 3.03
N ALA A 747 -16.48 -12.36 3.67
CA ALA A 747 -17.57 -13.06 2.97
C ALA A 747 -18.75 -12.17 2.56
N ILE A 748 -18.87 -10.97 3.13
CA ILE A 748 -19.95 -10.04 2.81
C ILE A 748 -19.52 -9.17 1.61
N PRO A 749 -20.09 -9.32 0.40
CA PRO A 749 -19.58 -8.64 -0.80
C PRO A 749 -19.69 -7.11 -0.78
N THR A 750 -20.76 -6.54 -0.20
CA THR A 750 -21.03 -5.09 -0.26
C THR A 750 -21.35 -4.49 1.11
N LEU A 751 -21.08 -3.20 1.28
CA LEU A 751 -21.49 -2.48 2.49
C LEU A 751 -23.01 -2.33 2.57
N PHE A 752 -23.72 -2.24 1.44
CA PHE A 752 -25.18 -2.29 1.45
C PHE A 752 -25.71 -3.60 2.06
N LEU A 753 -25.13 -4.76 1.69
CA LEU A 753 -25.50 -6.03 2.31
C LEU A 753 -25.14 -6.03 3.80
N PHE A 754 -23.92 -5.60 4.16
CA PHE A 754 -23.50 -5.46 5.56
C PHE A 754 -24.49 -4.61 6.38
N ASN A 755 -24.87 -3.44 5.87
CA ASN A 755 -25.82 -2.53 6.51
C ASN A 755 -27.21 -3.15 6.67
N SER A 756 -27.57 -4.13 5.83
CA SER A 756 -28.85 -4.84 5.93
C SER A 756 -28.88 -5.79 7.14
N GLY A 757 -27.73 -6.15 7.72
CA GLY A 757 -27.68 -6.87 9.01
C GLY A 757 -28.30 -6.11 10.17
N PHE A 758 -28.51 -4.79 10.02
CA PHE A 758 -29.15 -3.92 11.02
C PHE A 758 -30.62 -3.62 10.69
N ASP A 759 -31.23 -4.33 9.74
CA ASP A 759 -32.64 -4.19 9.42
C ASP A 759 -33.54 -4.47 10.64
N PHE A 760 -34.74 -3.89 10.62
CA PHE A 760 -35.77 -4.13 11.63
C PHE A 760 -36.17 -5.61 11.64
N ASP A 761 -36.10 -6.21 12.83
CA ASP A 761 -36.69 -7.51 13.12
C ASP A 761 -37.46 -7.45 14.45
N PRO A 762 -38.72 -7.93 14.51
CA PRO A 762 -39.56 -7.80 15.70
C PRO A 762 -39.02 -8.54 16.94
N ILE A 763 -38.12 -9.51 16.77
CA ILE A 763 -37.55 -10.33 17.83
C ILE A 763 -36.07 -9.97 18.04
N PHE A 764 -35.30 -9.91 16.96
CA PHE A 764 -33.84 -9.84 17.02
C PHE A 764 -33.29 -8.41 16.96
N ASN A 765 -34.03 -7.46 16.38
CA ASN A 765 -33.58 -6.06 16.27
C ASN A 765 -34.75 -5.07 16.15
N GLN A 766 -35.51 -4.88 17.22
CA GLN A 766 -36.64 -3.93 17.25
C GLN A 766 -36.30 -2.47 16.91
N PRO A 767 -35.13 -1.91 17.25
CA PRO A 767 -34.77 -0.56 16.82
C PRO A 767 -34.20 -0.50 15.39
N GLY A 768 -34.19 -1.63 14.66
CA GLY A 768 -33.53 -1.75 13.38
C GLY A 768 -34.07 -0.86 12.27
N ILE A 769 -33.31 -0.80 11.17
CA ILE A 769 -33.61 0.02 10.00
C ILE A 769 -34.95 -0.45 9.40
N PRO A 770 -35.97 0.43 9.28
CA PRO A 770 -37.26 0.04 8.75
C PRO A 770 -37.19 -0.53 7.33
N LEU A 771 -38.00 -1.55 7.04
CA LEU A 771 -38.12 -2.15 5.71
C LEU A 771 -38.97 -1.31 4.76
N THR A 772 -38.60 -0.04 4.60
CA THR A 772 -39.26 0.94 3.73
C THR A 772 -38.28 1.44 2.65
N PRO A 773 -38.78 2.14 1.61
CA PRO A 773 -37.91 2.81 0.65
C PRO A 773 -36.90 3.76 1.31
N GLU A 774 -37.31 4.48 2.35
CA GLU A 774 -36.45 5.40 3.11
C GLU A 774 -35.35 4.65 3.87
N GLY A 775 -35.68 3.53 4.52
CA GLY A 775 -34.67 2.68 5.17
C GLY A 775 -33.68 2.08 4.17
N THR A 776 -34.17 1.66 3.00
CA THR A 776 -33.30 1.20 1.89
C THR A 776 -32.37 2.31 1.41
N GLN A 777 -32.87 3.55 1.30
CA GLN A 777 -32.05 4.69 0.93
C GLN A 777 -31.01 5.03 2.01
N ALA A 778 -31.39 4.97 3.29
CA ALA A 778 -30.46 5.17 4.40
C ALA A 778 -29.28 4.19 4.36
N LYS A 779 -29.52 2.91 4.05
CA LYS A 779 -28.46 1.90 3.89
C LYS A 779 -27.49 2.24 2.75
N LYS A 780 -28.00 2.76 1.62
CA LYS A 780 -27.18 3.21 0.49
C LYS A 780 -26.37 4.46 0.84
N ASP A 781 -27.00 5.40 1.54
CA ASP A 781 -26.35 6.63 1.98
C ASP A 781 -25.24 6.33 2.99
N MET A 782 -25.48 5.42 3.94
CA MET A 782 -24.45 4.90 4.85
C MET A 782 -23.28 4.26 4.09
N GLU A 783 -23.55 3.41 3.09
CA GLU A 783 -22.51 2.83 2.24
C GLU A 783 -21.64 3.91 1.58
N GLN A 784 -22.26 4.97 1.04
CA GLN A 784 -21.52 6.09 0.46
C GLN A 784 -20.67 6.82 1.52
N PHE A 785 -21.20 7.04 2.72
CA PHE A 785 -20.44 7.65 3.81
C PHE A 785 -19.26 6.79 4.25
N MET A 786 -19.43 5.47 4.36
CA MET A 786 -18.37 4.55 4.74
C MET A 786 -17.23 4.49 3.72
N PHE A 787 -17.50 4.70 2.43
CA PHE A 787 -16.43 4.87 1.44
C PHE A 787 -15.66 6.19 1.64
N ALA A 788 -16.32 7.23 2.11
CA ALA A 788 -15.78 8.56 2.36
C ALA A 788 -15.39 8.82 3.83
N PHE A 789 -15.24 7.74 4.62
CA PHE A 789 -14.98 7.83 6.06
C PHE A 789 -13.69 8.61 6.34
N ASP A 790 -13.71 9.41 7.41
CA ASP A 790 -12.61 10.29 7.78
C ASP A 790 -11.32 9.51 8.07
N ASN A 791 -10.19 10.18 7.86
CA ASN A 791 -8.86 9.68 8.15
C ASN A 791 -8.06 10.71 8.98
N ASN A 792 -6.87 10.35 9.44
CA ASN A 792 -5.95 11.24 10.15
C ASN A 792 -5.51 12.44 9.29
N LEU A 793 -5.63 12.34 7.96
CA LEU A 793 -5.31 13.39 7.01
C LEU A 793 -6.53 13.81 6.19
N ALA A 794 -6.68 15.11 6.00
CA ALA A 794 -7.70 15.69 5.14
C ALA A 794 -7.43 15.40 3.65
N PRO A 795 -8.48 15.31 2.81
CA PRO A 795 -8.36 14.96 1.38
C PRO A 795 -7.47 15.91 0.54
N ILE A 796 -7.22 17.13 1.02
CA ILE A 796 -6.35 18.08 0.32
C ILE A 796 -4.85 17.75 0.44
N VAL A 797 -4.45 16.97 1.46
CA VAL A 797 -3.03 16.66 1.70
C VAL A 797 -2.48 15.87 0.51
N GLY A 798 -1.30 16.24 0.05
CA GLY A 798 -0.68 15.72 -1.17
C GLY A 798 -1.11 16.43 -2.45
N GLN A 799 -2.24 17.12 -2.48
CA GLN A 799 -2.67 17.82 -3.70
C GLN A 799 -1.74 18.99 -4.02
N GLN A 800 -1.43 19.12 -5.32
CA GLN A 800 -0.49 20.12 -5.80
C GLN A 800 -0.85 20.69 -7.18
N VAL A 801 -0.26 21.84 -7.51
CA VAL A 801 -0.36 22.45 -8.84
C VAL A 801 0.85 23.34 -9.14
N THR A 802 1.36 23.28 -10.38
CA THR A 802 2.47 24.14 -10.83
C THR A 802 1.94 25.38 -11.54
N LEU A 803 2.24 26.55 -10.99
CA LEU A 803 2.05 27.85 -11.61
C LEU A 803 3.25 28.19 -12.51
N THR A 804 2.96 28.62 -13.73
CA THR A 804 3.92 29.18 -14.69
C THR A 804 3.40 30.50 -15.24
N ALA A 805 4.22 31.22 -16.01
CA ALA A 805 3.82 32.47 -16.65
C ALA A 805 2.60 32.35 -17.58
N THR A 806 2.24 31.14 -18.04
CA THR A 806 1.22 30.94 -19.08
C THR A 806 -0.08 30.30 -18.58
N ASN A 807 -0.15 29.85 -17.33
CA ASN A 807 -1.29 29.04 -16.85
C ASN A 807 -2.05 29.62 -15.64
N ALA A 808 -1.72 30.83 -15.21
CA ALA A 808 -2.23 31.44 -13.97
C ALA A 808 -3.77 31.37 -13.83
N PHE A 809 -4.52 31.60 -14.91
CA PHE A 809 -5.97 31.53 -14.91
C PHE A 809 -6.51 30.13 -14.58
N VAL A 810 -5.85 29.09 -15.10
CA VAL A 810 -6.29 27.69 -14.96
C VAL A 810 -5.95 27.14 -13.59
N VAL A 811 -4.77 27.48 -13.05
CA VAL A 811 -4.30 26.96 -11.76
C VAL A 811 -4.78 27.79 -10.56
N GLY A 812 -5.14 29.05 -10.79
CA GLY A 812 -5.55 30.00 -9.74
C GLY A 812 -6.62 29.46 -8.79
N PRO A 813 -7.72 28.86 -9.28
CA PRO A 813 -8.74 28.24 -8.42
C PRO A 813 -8.20 27.11 -7.53
N ARG A 814 -7.30 26.27 -8.05
CA ARG A 814 -6.68 25.19 -7.25
C ARG A 814 -5.77 25.76 -6.18
N ILE A 815 -4.96 26.78 -6.48
CA ILE A 815 -4.12 27.44 -5.45
C ILE A 815 -5.01 28.09 -4.38
N LEU A 816 -6.15 28.67 -4.77
CA LEU A 816 -7.09 29.27 -3.82
C LEU A 816 -7.69 28.21 -2.88
N LEU A 817 -8.07 27.04 -3.41
CA LEU A 817 -8.52 25.90 -2.62
C LEU A 817 -7.43 25.44 -1.64
N LEU A 818 -6.18 25.24 -2.10
CA LEU A 818 -5.06 24.84 -1.26
C LEU A 818 -4.86 25.81 -0.08
N LYS A 819 -4.89 27.13 -0.35
CA LYS A 819 -4.82 28.16 0.70
C LYS A 819 -5.98 28.07 1.68
N GLN A 820 -7.22 27.93 1.19
CA GLN A 820 -8.40 27.82 2.06
C GLN A 820 -8.30 26.62 3.01
N ARG A 821 -7.76 25.48 2.56
CA ARG A 821 -7.60 24.31 3.44
C ARG A 821 -6.44 24.45 4.41
N ALA A 822 -5.38 25.14 4.02
CA ALA A 822 -4.31 25.50 4.95
C ALA A 822 -4.81 26.44 6.07
N GLU A 823 -5.66 27.43 5.75
CA GLU A 823 -6.31 28.29 6.77
C GLU A 823 -7.24 27.50 7.70
N ALA A 824 -7.81 26.39 7.23
CA ALA A 824 -8.61 25.48 8.04
C ALA A 824 -7.76 24.56 8.95
N GLY A 825 -6.42 24.62 8.87
CA GLY A 825 -5.51 23.78 9.63
C GLY A 825 -5.43 22.33 9.14
N GLU A 826 -5.90 22.05 7.92
CA GLU A 826 -5.96 20.69 7.37
C GLU A 826 -4.69 20.23 6.67
N CYS A 827 -3.87 21.19 6.26
CA CYS A 827 -2.56 20.98 5.64
C CYS A 827 -1.66 22.17 6.01
N GLU A 828 -0.35 22.02 5.81
CA GLU A 828 0.53 23.18 5.64
C GLU A 828 0.76 23.40 4.15
N LEU A 829 0.69 24.65 3.68
CA LEU A 829 0.88 24.97 2.27
C LEU A 829 2.31 25.44 2.03
N VAL A 830 3.02 24.78 1.12
CA VAL A 830 4.34 25.20 0.66
C VAL A 830 4.31 25.58 -0.81
N ALA A 831 5.28 26.39 -1.25
CA ALA A 831 5.56 26.61 -2.66
C ALA A 831 7.06 26.45 -2.94
N LYS A 832 7.44 25.57 -3.87
CA LYS A 832 8.82 25.34 -4.30
C LYS A 832 8.97 25.49 -5.81
N GLY A 833 10.13 25.95 -6.26
CA GLY A 833 10.46 25.99 -7.69
C GLY A 833 11.57 26.98 -8.00
N ARG A 834 11.46 27.68 -9.13
CA ARG A 834 12.45 28.68 -9.55
C ARG A 834 11.84 30.01 -9.96
N ILE A 835 12.46 31.10 -9.49
CA ILE A 835 12.17 32.49 -9.87
C ILE A 835 13.48 33.16 -10.27
N LEU A 836 13.51 33.86 -11.41
CA LEU A 836 14.72 34.51 -11.95
C LEU A 836 15.92 33.54 -12.07
N GLY A 837 15.66 32.27 -12.33
CA GLY A 837 16.67 31.22 -12.42
C GLY A 837 17.19 30.69 -11.07
N LEU A 838 16.75 31.21 -9.93
CA LEU A 838 17.17 30.76 -8.60
C LEU A 838 16.16 29.75 -8.02
N GLU A 839 16.64 28.71 -7.32
CA GLU A 839 15.79 27.87 -6.48
C GLU A 839 15.26 28.70 -5.31
N VAL A 840 13.95 28.55 -5.05
CA VAL A 840 13.24 29.29 -4.01
C VAL A 840 12.21 28.39 -3.33
N GLY A 841 12.01 28.64 -2.04
CA GLY A 841 11.03 27.97 -1.21
C GLY A 841 10.23 28.91 -0.32
N PHE A 842 8.98 28.55 -0.09
CA PHE A 842 8.05 29.33 0.68
C PHE A 842 7.16 28.46 1.56
N LEU A 843 6.86 28.96 2.76
CA LEU A 843 5.90 28.37 3.70
C LEU A 843 4.75 29.36 3.95
N TYR A 844 3.51 28.92 3.79
CA TYR A 844 2.34 29.74 4.06
C TYR A 844 2.14 29.95 5.56
N LEU A 845 1.96 31.20 5.98
CA LEU A 845 1.78 31.59 7.39
C LEU A 845 0.32 31.87 7.77
N GLY A 846 -0.60 31.85 6.80
CA GLY A 846 -1.94 32.37 6.96
C GLY A 846 -2.09 33.84 6.53
N GLY A 847 -3.32 34.31 6.40
CA GLY A 847 -3.63 35.70 6.05
C GLY A 847 -3.13 36.15 4.67
N GLY A 848 -2.82 35.21 3.77
CA GLY A 848 -2.28 35.50 2.43
C GLY A 848 -0.78 35.74 2.38
N LEU A 849 -0.04 35.46 3.46
CA LEU A 849 1.40 35.71 3.57
C LEU A 849 2.21 34.40 3.55
N PHE A 850 3.40 34.47 2.96
CA PHE A 850 4.38 33.40 2.90
C PHE A 850 5.71 33.85 3.52
N ALA A 851 6.32 33.01 4.34
CA ALA A 851 7.73 33.10 4.69
C ALA A 851 8.58 32.60 3.52
N SER A 852 9.69 33.27 3.23
CA SER A 852 10.72 32.78 2.30
C SER A 852 11.72 31.92 3.06
N ASP A 853 12.37 31.03 2.33
CA ASP A 853 13.61 30.32 2.69
C ASP A 853 14.84 31.25 2.87
N ARG A 854 14.66 32.56 3.06
CA ARG A 854 15.73 33.52 3.36
C ARG A 854 15.32 34.42 4.51
N GLN A 855 16.07 34.39 5.60
CA GLN A 855 15.73 35.05 6.85
C GLN A 855 15.66 36.58 6.70
N ALA A 856 16.51 37.14 5.84
CA ALA A 856 16.55 38.57 5.58
C ALA A 856 15.39 39.08 4.71
N GLN A 857 14.62 38.19 4.05
CA GLN A 857 13.49 38.59 3.22
C GLN A 857 12.23 38.79 4.04
N PRO A 858 11.47 39.89 3.80
CA PRO A 858 10.17 40.05 4.44
C PRO A 858 9.18 39.00 3.95
N HIS A 859 8.13 38.75 4.74
CA HIS A 859 7.03 37.90 4.29
C HIS A 859 6.42 38.43 2.99
N VAL A 860 6.15 37.51 2.07
CA VAL A 860 5.69 37.82 0.71
C VAL A 860 4.18 37.59 0.63
N ALA A 861 3.46 38.54 0.06
CA ALA A 861 2.04 38.35 -0.22
C ALA A 861 1.84 37.37 -1.38
N ASP A 862 0.83 36.50 -1.31
CA ASP A 862 0.45 35.54 -2.35
C ASP A 862 0.36 36.18 -3.74
N MET A 863 -0.23 37.37 -3.84
CA MET A 863 -0.35 38.09 -5.12
C MET A 863 1.03 38.46 -5.68
N SER A 864 1.94 38.97 -4.84
CA SER A 864 3.31 39.32 -5.24
C SER A 864 4.08 38.08 -5.70
N LEU A 865 3.93 36.96 -4.99
CA LEU A 865 4.55 35.68 -5.34
C LEU A 865 4.10 35.19 -6.73
N ARG A 866 2.79 35.27 -7.01
CA ARG A 866 2.24 34.88 -8.31
C ARG A 866 2.70 35.81 -9.43
N THR A 867 2.77 37.11 -9.16
CA THR A 867 3.27 38.11 -10.13
C THR A 867 4.74 37.85 -10.47
N SER A 868 5.59 37.53 -9.50
CA SER A 868 7.02 37.26 -9.77
C SER A 868 7.25 36.04 -10.67
N VAL A 869 6.36 35.03 -10.61
CA VAL A 869 6.43 33.88 -11.52
C VAL A 869 6.16 34.31 -12.96
N ALA A 870 5.16 35.17 -13.18
CA ALA A 870 4.82 35.67 -14.50
C ALA A 870 5.93 36.56 -15.09
N GLU A 871 6.50 37.46 -14.30
CA GLU A 871 7.53 38.41 -14.74
C GLU A 871 8.88 37.75 -15.04
N SER A 872 9.23 36.69 -14.32
CA SER A 872 10.52 36.00 -14.45
C SER A 872 10.53 34.79 -15.38
N ILE A 873 9.38 34.44 -15.97
CA ILE A 873 9.17 33.15 -16.66
C ILE A 873 9.55 31.97 -15.72
N GLY A 874 9.22 32.13 -14.44
CA GLY A 874 9.49 31.13 -13.40
C GLY A 874 8.47 29.99 -13.40
N ALA A 875 8.67 29.07 -12.46
CA ALA A 875 7.71 28.02 -12.13
C ALA A 875 7.68 27.79 -10.61
N LEU A 876 6.48 27.74 -10.03
CA LEU A 876 6.28 27.38 -8.62
C LEU A 876 5.22 26.30 -8.48
N THR A 877 5.54 25.21 -7.79
CA THR A 877 4.59 24.18 -7.42
C THR A 877 4.09 24.44 -6.01
N PHE A 878 2.78 24.67 -5.89
CA PHE A 878 2.08 24.80 -4.61
C PHE A 878 1.58 23.44 -4.17
N THR A 879 1.87 23.04 -2.93
CA THR A 879 1.54 21.71 -2.40
C THR A 879 0.99 21.83 -0.98
N CYS A 880 -0.17 21.20 -0.72
CA CYS A 880 -0.62 20.95 0.66
C CYS A 880 0.14 19.74 1.20
N VAL A 881 1.00 19.93 2.19
CA VAL A 881 1.77 18.87 2.84
C VAL A 881 1.13 18.46 4.17
N PRO A 882 1.45 17.26 4.71
CA PRO A 882 0.93 16.84 6.01
C PRO A 882 1.24 17.87 7.10
N PRO A 883 0.29 18.19 8.00
CA PRO A 883 0.52 19.14 9.09
C PRO A 883 1.81 18.85 9.88
N GLY A 884 2.60 19.89 10.13
CA GLY A 884 3.90 19.84 10.78
C GLY A 884 5.09 19.54 9.86
N SER A 885 4.88 19.30 8.56
CA SER A 885 5.94 18.99 7.59
C SER A 885 6.37 20.20 6.74
N GLY A 886 5.69 21.34 6.87
CA GLY A 886 5.81 22.51 6.01
C GLY A 886 7.17 23.21 6.10
N VAL A 887 7.79 23.27 7.27
CA VAL A 887 9.14 23.83 7.42
C VAL A 887 10.13 22.99 6.60
N ARG A 888 10.15 21.67 6.86
CA ARG A 888 11.00 20.70 6.15
C ARG A 888 10.82 20.73 4.64
N MET A 889 9.58 20.81 4.19
CA MET A 889 9.28 20.72 2.75
C MET A 889 9.33 22.08 2.04
N GLY A 890 9.26 23.17 2.79
CA GLY A 890 9.15 24.53 2.28
C GLY A 890 10.46 25.29 2.30
N ILE A 891 11.11 25.39 3.47
CA ILE A 891 12.11 26.44 3.73
C ILE A 891 13.38 26.00 4.45
N ASP A 892 13.42 24.82 5.09
CA ASP A 892 14.58 24.29 5.82
C ASP A 892 14.55 22.76 5.72
N ARG A 893 15.19 22.21 4.69
CA ARG A 893 15.09 20.83 4.22
C ARG A 893 15.64 19.81 5.22
N ASP A 894 16.67 20.17 5.98
CA ASP A 894 17.31 19.30 6.97
C ASP A 894 16.99 19.61 8.43
N LEU A 895 16.16 20.63 8.65
CA LEU A 895 15.65 21.04 9.96
C LEU A 895 16.77 21.41 10.93
N ASP A 896 17.88 21.92 10.40
CA ASP A 896 19.01 22.36 11.21
C ASP A 896 18.84 23.81 11.73
N GLY A 897 17.85 24.54 11.22
CA GLY A 897 17.54 25.92 11.56
C GLY A 897 18.19 26.98 10.66
N ALA A 898 19.06 26.60 9.72
CA ALA A 898 19.43 27.41 8.57
C ALA A 898 18.37 27.26 7.47
N LEU A 899 17.96 28.36 6.83
CA LEU A 899 16.98 28.27 5.75
C LEU A 899 17.67 27.97 4.43
N ASP A 900 17.05 27.12 3.58
CA ASP A 900 17.65 26.60 2.35
C ASP A 900 18.25 27.72 1.47
N GLY A 901 17.51 28.84 1.36
CA GLY A 901 17.84 30.01 0.57
C GLY A 901 19.08 30.77 1.04
N ASP A 902 19.32 30.79 2.36
CA ASP A 902 20.50 31.40 2.98
C ASP A 902 21.71 30.47 2.85
N GLU A 903 21.51 29.16 2.93
CA GLU A 903 22.54 28.15 2.70
C GLU A 903 23.10 28.17 1.28
N TRP A 904 22.23 28.18 0.26
CA TRP A 904 22.68 28.32 -1.11
C TRP A 904 23.43 29.63 -1.35
N ALA A 905 23.04 30.72 -0.68
CA ALA A 905 23.73 32.00 -0.78
C ALA A 905 25.12 31.98 -0.11
N ALA A 906 25.29 31.20 0.96
CA ALA A 906 26.56 30.98 1.65
C ALA A 906 27.44 29.90 1.00
N GLY A 907 26.88 29.08 0.11
CA GLY A 907 27.55 27.93 -0.50
C GLY A 907 27.59 26.69 0.41
N THR A 908 26.69 26.62 1.40
CA THR A 908 26.48 25.41 2.22
C THR A 908 25.40 24.51 1.60
N ASP A 909 25.12 23.37 2.24
CA ASP A 909 24.35 22.29 1.63
C ASP A 909 23.07 22.02 2.46
N PRO A 910 21.89 22.43 1.97
CA PRO A 910 20.61 22.24 2.68
C PRO A 910 20.16 20.77 2.78
N ALA A 911 20.97 19.84 2.28
CA ALA A 911 20.79 18.42 2.44
C ALA A 911 21.71 17.84 3.53
N ASN A 912 22.41 18.68 4.29
CA ASN A 912 23.42 18.28 5.25
C ASN A 912 23.34 19.13 6.53
N PRO A 913 22.74 18.60 7.63
CA PRO A 913 22.47 19.37 8.85
C PRO A 913 23.73 19.79 9.63
N SER A 914 24.92 19.42 9.14
CA SER A 914 26.22 19.85 9.64
C SER A 914 26.85 20.97 8.82
N SER A 915 26.21 21.43 7.75
CA SER A 915 26.72 22.38 6.75
C SER A 915 25.97 23.72 6.88
N LYS A 916 26.42 24.64 7.74
CA LYS A 916 25.70 25.89 8.04
C LYS A 916 26.44 27.16 7.59
N PRO A 917 25.71 28.25 7.24
CA PRO A 917 26.26 29.54 6.82
C PRO A 917 27.23 30.22 7.78
#